data_AF-A0A1F5LHX0-F1
#
_entry.id   AF-A0A1F5LHX0-F1
#
_cell.length_a   1.000
_cell.length_b   1.000
_cell.length_c   1.000
_cell.angle_alpha   90.00
_cell.angle_beta   90.00
_cell.angle_gamma   90.00
#
_symmetry.space_group_name_H-M   'P 1'
#
loop_
_entity.id
_entity.type
_entity.pdbx_description
1 polymer ?
#
loop_
_entity_poly.entity_id
_entity_poly.type
_entity_poly.pdbx_seq_one_letter_code
_entity_poly.pdbx_strand_id
1 'polypeptide(L)'
;MTIQDNIDFPMLAAAALALYALYRVFQSFVHLSHVPGPLIAKFTNLQRVWWVKTGRAHEYHRQMHERFGKLVRFGPNMVSISDPSAMSIIYPNRQGYQKSDFYRTQRPYSRKSGVLPAVFNTQDETLHQQLRKPIASLYSMTSIVGSEPLIDQTLEILFRQLDQRFGATGRSLDIAEWLQFFAFDVMGMLSFSERHGFLEQGRDVRGILGGTWSFMKTVAPMGQIPWFDMVWNKNPVVALFKQTTGLAVLGVVSRLVAERQMPSQPGREKRDMLSKFLEIQAKDPKVPTWAPKAWTFSNILAGSDSTATAMTTVTYHLLQCRTSMDNLVQELSNAHQKGCLSLPYPSWHEVRELPYLDACIMEALRLHPPFCLPFERVVPEGDVMILGTYLAAGTVVGMNPYIVNRDKDTYGDDADEWKPERWLNLGEKDRRRLENGILTFGAGRRTCLGRNLAIFEMKKLFPALLMRYEMTAVEPLQLKVENSWLFKQWDLHVQIRLNEAVQPPRLVVPSSSSTAIVRVIDPGTTVDLKPGLFWQPALDGLDKVTVPTYCFLISSGERHIMFDLGVRPDWQNLAPAAAELIRTTTTVCNPRNIAEILDTTPIPDSDIRSTKVEAIVWSHDHFDHIGDPSTFPPSTDLVVGPGLRDAWPGYPSNPTGRVLDSDIQGRRLCEISFDKTPLKVGSFDAFDYFGDGSFYLLSAPGHSIGHMCGLARTSARLPD
;
A
#
# COMPACT_ATOMS: atom_id res chain seq x y z
N MET A 1 4.95 -22.25 -81.29
CA MET A 1 5.40 -21.22 -80.34
C MET A 1 4.17 -20.83 -79.54
N THR A 2 3.94 -21.52 -78.43
CA THR A 2 2.69 -21.48 -77.66
C THR A 2 2.73 -20.33 -76.66
N ILE A 3 1.68 -19.51 -76.67
CA ILE A 3 1.41 -18.39 -75.77
C ILE A 3 1.14 -18.94 -74.37
N GLN A 4 2.18 -19.36 -73.68
CA GLN A 4 2.12 -19.87 -72.30
C GLN A 4 3.23 -19.28 -71.43
N ASP A 5 3.81 -18.15 -71.84
CA ASP A 5 4.81 -17.44 -71.05
C ASP A 5 4.18 -16.28 -70.26
N ASN A 6 4.30 -16.41 -68.94
CA ASN A 6 4.31 -15.36 -67.93
C ASN A 6 2.98 -14.67 -67.58
N ILE A 7 1.99 -15.44 -67.11
CA ILE A 7 1.07 -14.89 -66.12
C ILE A 7 1.82 -14.80 -64.79
N ASP A 8 2.26 -13.59 -64.44
CA ASP A 8 2.87 -13.28 -63.15
C ASP A 8 1.78 -13.35 -62.05
N PHE A 9 1.53 -14.58 -61.56
CA PHE A 9 0.60 -14.85 -60.47
C PHE A 9 0.84 -13.97 -59.24
N PRO A 10 2.08 -13.72 -58.79
CA PRO A 10 2.37 -12.72 -57.75
C PRO A 10 1.84 -11.32 -58.06
N MET A 11 2.04 -10.82 -59.29
CA MET A 11 1.55 -9.51 -59.71
C MET A 11 0.01 -9.45 -59.74
N LEU A 12 -0.66 -10.50 -60.24
CA LEU A 12 -2.12 -10.60 -60.22
C LEU A 12 -2.68 -10.66 -58.79
N ALA A 13 -2.05 -11.43 -57.91
CA ALA A 13 -2.43 -11.50 -56.50
C ALA A 13 -2.26 -10.15 -55.80
N ALA A 14 -1.14 -9.45 -56.05
CA ALA A 14 -0.90 -8.11 -55.52
C ALA A 14 -1.94 -7.10 -56.03
N ALA A 15 -2.28 -7.14 -57.33
CA ALA A 15 -3.31 -6.29 -57.92
C ALA A 15 -4.70 -6.56 -57.32
N ALA A 16 -5.07 -7.83 -57.14
CA ALA A 16 -6.33 -8.22 -56.49
C ALA A 16 -6.41 -7.75 -55.04
N LEU A 17 -5.32 -7.89 -54.27
CA LEU A 17 -5.20 -7.36 -52.90
C LEU A 17 -5.33 -5.84 -52.86
N ALA A 18 -4.69 -5.12 -53.79
CA ALA A 18 -4.77 -3.67 -53.89
C ALA A 18 -6.20 -3.21 -54.24
N LEU A 19 -6.85 -3.85 -55.21
CA LEU A 19 -8.24 -3.57 -55.57
C LEU A 19 -9.20 -3.85 -54.41
N TYR A 20 -9.02 -4.96 -53.70
CA TYR A 20 -9.80 -5.28 -52.51
C TYR A 20 -9.61 -4.24 -51.40
N ALA A 21 -8.36 -3.81 -51.15
CA ALA A 21 -8.07 -2.76 -50.18
C ALA A 21 -8.72 -1.42 -50.57
N LEU A 22 -8.62 -1.02 -51.85
CA LEU A 22 -9.26 0.17 -52.39
C LEU A 22 -10.79 0.10 -52.25
N TYR A 23 -11.39 -1.04 -52.58
CA TYR A 23 -12.82 -1.28 -52.42
C TYR A 23 -13.25 -1.12 -50.96
N ARG A 24 -12.51 -1.71 -50.00
CA ARG A 24 -12.80 -1.58 -48.57
C ARG A 24 -12.69 -0.14 -48.07
N VAL A 25 -11.68 0.61 -48.52
CA VAL A 25 -11.53 2.03 -48.20
C VAL A 25 -12.69 2.84 -48.80
N PHE A 26 -13.07 2.57 -50.05
CA PHE A 26 -14.17 3.24 -50.72
C PHE A 26 -15.52 2.98 -50.02
N GLN A 27 -15.84 1.72 -49.71
CA GLN A 27 -17.04 1.37 -48.94
C GLN A 27 -17.09 2.11 -47.60
N SER A 28 -16.00 2.08 -46.85
CA SER A 28 -15.89 2.76 -45.56
C SER A 28 -15.99 4.28 -45.70
N PHE A 29 -15.45 4.85 -46.79
CA PHE A 29 -15.62 6.26 -47.12
C PHE A 29 -17.08 6.62 -47.34
N VAL A 30 -17.81 5.86 -48.16
CA VAL A 30 -19.23 6.10 -48.45
C VAL A 30 -20.06 6.03 -47.16
N HIS A 31 -19.88 4.97 -46.36
CA HIS A 31 -20.64 4.75 -45.12
C HIS A 31 -20.46 5.82 -44.05
N LEU A 32 -19.32 6.53 -44.04
CA LEU A 32 -18.99 7.54 -43.02
C LEU A 32 -18.66 8.89 -43.66
N SER A 33 -19.19 9.17 -44.85
CA SER A 33 -18.93 10.40 -45.60
C SER A 33 -19.55 11.63 -44.94
N HIS A 34 -20.70 11.44 -44.27
CA HIS A 34 -21.43 12.43 -43.48
C HIS A 34 -20.80 12.73 -42.12
N VAL A 35 -19.91 11.86 -41.63
CA VAL A 35 -19.27 12.04 -40.32
C VAL A 35 -18.11 13.04 -40.46
N PRO A 36 -18.10 14.14 -39.69
CA PRO A 36 -17.05 15.15 -39.77
C PRO A 36 -15.72 14.62 -39.21
N GLY A 37 -14.60 15.11 -39.72
CA GLY A 37 -13.28 14.74 -39.23
C GLY A 37 -12.16 15.12 -40.20
N PRO A 38 -10.89 14.92 -39.80
CA PRO A 38 -9.73 15.25 -40.64
C PRO A 38 -9.74 14.53 -41.98
N LEU A 39 -9.20 15.18 -43.02
CA LEU A 39 -9.16 14.61 -44.37
C LEU A 39 -8.38 13.28 -44.41
N ILE A 40 -7.21 13.23 -43.76
CA ILE A 40 -6.35 12.04 -43.74
C ILE A 40 -7.04 10.86 -43.06
N ALA A 41 -7.74 11.11 -41.95
CA ALA A 41 -8.52 10.12 -41.22
C ALA A 41 -9.59 9.42 -42.08
N LYS A 42 -10.10 10.05 -43.13
CA LYS A 42 -11.10 9.43 -44.03
C LYS A 42 -10.53 8.26 -44.84
N PHE A 43 -9.21 8.25 -45.07
CA PHE A 43 -8.55 7.30 -45.97
C PHE A 43 -7.58 6.35 -45.27
N THR A 44 -6.98 6.75 -44.15
CA THR A 44 -5.98 5.92 -43.47
C THR A 44 -5.94 6.08 -41.95
N ASN A 45 -5.53 5.02 -41.25
CA ASN A 45 -5.26 5.04 -39.80
C ASN A 45 -3.86 5.60 -39.46
N LEU A 46 -3.03 5.92 -40.45
CA LEU A 46 -1.66 6.43 -40.23
C LEU A 46 -1.65 7.71 -39.38
N GLN A 47 -2.66 8.58 -39.52
CA GLN A 47 -2.78 9.78 -38.70
C GLN A 47 -2.94 9.45 -37.21
N ARG A 48 -3.76 8.45 -36.88
CA ARG A 48 -3.95 8.00 -35.48
C ARG A 48 -2.70 7.34 -34.92
N VAL A 49 -1.99 6.56 -35.74
CA VAL A 49 -0.68 5.99 -35.38
C VAL A 49 0.31 7.10 -35.05
N TRP A 50 0.35 8.14 -35.89
CA TRP A 50 1.21 9.30 -35.66
C TRP A 50 0.85 10.03 -34.36
N TRP A 51 -0.42 10.35 -34.12
CA TRP A 51 -0.88 10.97 -32.87
C TRP A 51 -0.41 10.21 -31.63
N VAL A 52 -0.56 8.88 -31.60
CA VAL A 52 -0.11 8.05 -30.47
C VAL A 52 1.42 8.05 -30.34
N LYS A 53 2.15 7.97 -31.45
CA LYS A 53 3.63 7.98 -31.42
C LYS A 53 4.23 9.26 -30.84
N THR A 54 3.51 10.39 -30.93
CA THR A 54 3.96 11.66 -30.32
C THR A 54 3.89 11.68 -28.79
N GLY A 55 3.17 10.73 -28.17
CA GLY A 55 2.86 10.79 -26.73
C GLY A 55 1.76 11.79 -26.35
N ARG A 56 1.21 12.54 -27.32
CA ARG A 56 0.25 13.64 -27.10
C ARG A 56 -1.12 13.41 -27.74
N ALA A 57 -1.50 12.15 -27.95
CA ALA A 57 -2.76 11.77 -28.60
C ALA A 57 -4.01 12.44 -27.97
N HIS A 58 -4.00 12.62 -26.66
CA HIS A 58 -5.08 13.25 -25.92
C HIS A 58 -5.32 14.71 -26.32
N GLU A 59 -4.27 15.48 -26.58
CA GLU A 59 -4.36 16.85 -27.06
C GLU A 59 -4.90 16.90 -28.50
N TYR A 60 -4.41 16.03 -29.38
CA TYR A 60 -4.94 15.95 -30.74
C TYR A 60 -6.41 15.56 -30.75
N HIS A 61 -6.80 14.56 -29.95
CA HIS A 61 -8.21 14.16 -29.83
C HIS A 61 -9.08 15.32 -29.33
N ARG A 62 -8.59 16.10 -28.36
CA ARG A 62 -9.24 17.30 -27.85
C ARG A 62 -9.43 18.35 -28.95
N GLN A 63 -8.36 18.72 -29.66
CA GLN A 63 -8.43 19.66 -30.77
C GLN A 63 -9.42 19.22 -31.87
N MET A 64 -9.49 17.90 -32.14
CA MET A 64 -10.43 17.38 -33.12
C MET A 64 -11.88 17.51 -32.65
N HIS A 65 -12.17 17.22 -31.37
CA HIS A 65 -13.51 17.40 -30.80
C HIS A 65 -13.90 18.88 -30.65
N GLU A 66 -12.97 19.76 -30.32
CA GLU A 66 -13.19 21.22 -30.32
C GLU A 66 -13.52 21.75 -31.72
N ARG A 67 -12.87 21.20 -32.77
CA ARG A 67 -13.07 21.65 -34.15
C ARG A 67 -14.31 21.06 -34.83
N PHE A 68 -14.58 19.77 -34.61
CA PHE A 68 -15.59 19.02 -35.38
C PHE A 68 -16.83 18.63 -34.54
N GLY A 69 -16.83 18.89 -33.23
CA GLY A 69 -17.96 18.62 -32.34
C GLY A 69 -17.86 17.26 -31.62
N LYS A 70 -19.01 16.79 -31.12
CA LYS A 70 -19.06 15.64 -30.20
C LYS A 70 -18.88 14.26 -30.85
N LEU A 71 -18.97 14.17 -32.18
CA LEU A 71 -18.85 12.94 -32.94
C LEU A 71 -17.90 13.18 -34.13
N VAL A 72 -16.74 12.52 -34.14
CA VAL A 72 -15.64 12.83 -35.06
C VAL A 72 -15.01 11.57 -35.64
N ARG A 73 -14.81 11.52 -36.96
CA ARG A 73 -14.12 10.44 -37.67
C ARG A 73 -12.61 10.54 -37.46
N PHE A 74 -12.02 9.59 -36.73
CA PHE A 74 -10.56 9.54 -36.49
C PHE A 74 -9.84 8.59 -37.45
N GLY A 75 -10.54 7.61 -38.03
CA GLY A 75 -9.98 6.70 -39.02
C GLY A 75 -11.02 6.28 -40.06
N PRO A 76 -10.62 5.50 -41.07
CA PRO A 76 -11.52 5.16 -42.17
C PRO A 76 -12.81 4.56 -41.66
N ASN A 77 -12.71 3.65 -40.69
CA ASN A 77 -13.85 2.97 -40.07
C ASN A 77 -13.95 3.22 -38.56
N MET A 78 -13.42 4.34 -38.05
CA MET A 78 -13.43 4.65 -36.61
C MET A 78 -13.94 6.05 -36.31
N VAL A 79 -14.94 6.11 -35.42
CA VAL A 79 -15.62 7.32 -34.95
C VAL A 79 -15.38 7.48 -33.43
N SER A 80 -14.82 8.62 -33.05
CA SER A 80 -14.67 9.05 -31.67
C SER A 80 -15.89 9.85 -31.22
N ILE A 81 -16.38 9.58 -30.01
CA ILE A 81 -17.57 10.21 -29.43
C ILE A 81 -17.21 10.76 -28.05
N SER A 82 -17.57 12.02 -27.78
CA SER A 82 -17.24 12.69 -26.52
C SER A 82 -18.45 12.95 -25.60
N ASP A 83 -19.68 12.78 -26.09
CA ASP A 83 -20.90 13.07 -25.30
C ASP A 83 -21.19 11.96 -24.27
N PRO A 84 -21.22 12.25 -22.96
CA PRO A 84 -21.50 11.25 -21.93
C PRO A 84 -22.85 10.51 -22.09
N SER A 85 -23.87 11.13 -22.71
CA SER A 85 -25.16 10.46 -22.95
C SER A 85 -25.05 9.20 -23.83
N ALA A 86 -24.04 9.15 -24.69
CA ALA A 86 -23.76 7.99 -25.54
C ALA A 86 -23.17 6.79 -24.79
N MET A 87 -22.68 6.97 -23.54
CA MET A 87 -22.06 5.89 -22.75
C MET A 87 -23.03 4.72 -22.55
N SER A 88 -24.30 5.00 -22.26
CA SER A 88 -25.32 3.95 -22.04
C SER A 88 -25.63 3.13 -23.30
N ILE A 89 -25.39 3.71 -24.49
CA ILE A 89 -25.60 3.06 -25.80
C ILE A 89 -24.37 2.21 -26.16
N ILE A 90 -23.17 2.78 -26.05
CA ILE A 90 -21.91 2.15 -26.49
C ILE A 90 -21.40 1.14 -25.45
N TYR A 91 -21.62 1.41 -24.16
CA TYR A 91 -21.18 0.60 -23.02
C TYR A 91 -22.36 0.17 -22.13
N PRO A 92 -23.34 -0.58 -22.65
CA PRO A 92 -24.54 -0.91 -21.89
C PRO A 92 -24.28 -1.94 -20.78
N ASN A 93 -25.20 -2.02 -19.83
CA ASN A 93 -25.25 -3.06 -18.79
C ASN A 93 -25.79 -4.41 -19.29
N ARG A 94 -26.44 -4.43 -20.47
CA ARG A 94 -26.81 -5.66 -21.20
C ARG A 94 -25.68 -6.14 -22.09
N GLN A 95 -25.86 -7.25 -22.82
CA GLN A 95 -24.91 -7.65 -23.86
C GLN A 95 -24.71 -6.45 -24.81
N GLY A 96 -23.49 -5.93 -24.79
CA GLY A 96 -23.13 -4.68 -25.44
C GLY A 96 -22.30 -4.91 -26.68
N TYR A 97 -21.77 -3.82 -27.20
CA TYR A 97 -20.94 -3.86 -28.39
C TYR A 97 -19.66 -4.63 -28.10
N GLN A 98 -19.20 -5.42 -29.08
CA GLN A 98 -17.97 -6.19 -28.94
C GLN A 98 -16.77 -5.25 -28.90
N LYS A 99 -15.73 -5.59 -28.14
CA LYS A 99 -14.44 -4.87 -28.20
C LYS A 99 -13.81 -5.01 -29.59
N SER A 100 -13.26 -3.91 -30.12
CA SER A 100 -12.56 -3.93 -31.41
C SER A 100 -11.22 -4.68 -31.34
N ASP A 101 -10.59 -4.87 -32.50
CA ASP A 101 -9.27 -5.50 -32.61
C ASP A 101 -8.14 -4.68 -31.95
N PHE A 102 -8.40 -3.43 -31.55
CA PHE A 102 -7.51 -2.66 -30.68
C PHE A 102 -7.05 -3.49 -29.47
N TYR A 103 -7.98 -4.18 -28.81
CA TYR A 103 -7.69 -4.98 -27.63
C TYR A 103 -6.95 -6.29 -27.94
N ARG A 104 -7.07 -6.81 -29.17
CA ARG A 104 -6.30 -7.99 -29.59
C ARG A 104 -4.80 -7.72 -29.55
N THR A 105 -4.39 -6.49 -29.84
CA THR A 105 -2.97 -6.08 -29.80
C THR A 105 -2.38 -6.15 -28.39
N GLN A 106 -3.21 -5.94 -27.37
CA GLN A 106 -2.83 -5.93 -25.94
C GLN A 106 -2.73 -7.33 -25.32
N ARG A 107 -3.00 -8.40 -26.07
CA ARG A 107 -2.76 -9.77 -25.59
C ARG A 107 -1.27 -10.05 -25.62
N PRO A 108 -0.63 -10.33 -24.46
CA PRO A 108 0.77 -10.67 -24.48
C PRO A 108 0.96 -11.99 -25.23
N TYR A 109 2.10 -12.11 -25.91
CA TYR A 109 2.43 -13.24 -26.77
C TYR A 109 3.77 -13.86 -26.35
N SER A 110 3.79 -15.18 -26.26
CA SER A 110 5.01 -15.97 -26.09
C SER A 110 5.01 -17.12 -27.10
N ARG A 111 6.17 -17.40 -27.69
CA ARG A 111 6.35 -18.50 -28.64
C ARG A 111 5.95 -19.86 -28.06
N LYS A 112 6.17 -20.06 -26.75
CA LYS A 112 5.88 -21.34 -26.06
C LYS A 112 4.40 -21.53 -25.73
N SER A 113 3.68 -20.45 -25.41
CA SER A 113 2.32 -20.52 -24.85
C SER A 113 1.26 -19.77 -25.66
N GLY A 114 1.62 -19.22 -26.81
CA GLY A 114 0.72 -18.44 -27.65
C GLY A 114 0.31 -17.10 -27.03
N VAL A 115 -0.86 -16.61 -27.43
CA VAL A 115 -1.49 -15.41 -26.86
C VAL A 115 -2.21 -15.74 -25.55
N LEU A 116 -2.10 -14.88 -24.55
CA LEU A 116 -2.83 -15.03 -23.29
C LEU A 116 -4.02 -14.06 -23.24
N PRO A 117 -5.26 -14.53 -23.43
CA PRO A 117 -6.43 -13.68 -23.23
C PRO A 117 -6.66 -13.40 -21.74
N ALA A 118 -7.06 -12.17 -21.44
CA ALA A 118 -7.30 -11.68 -20.09
C ALA A 118 -8.66 -10.97 -20.02
N VAL A 119 -9.16 -10.76 -18.80
CA VAL A 119 -10.46 -10.09 -18.54
C VAL A 119 -10.54 -8.74 -19.27
N PHE A 120 -9.44 -7.98 -19.29
CA PHE A 120 -9.43 -6.64 -19.89
C PHE A 120 -9.33 -6.61 -21.43
N ASN A 121 -8.77 -7.63 -22.08
CA ASN A 121 -8.45 -7.58 -23.53
C ASN A 121 -9.21 -8.63 -24.37
N THR A 122 -9.97 -9.51 -23.73
CA THR A 122 -10.77 -10.48 -24.48
C THR A 122 -11.99 -9.80 -25.12
N GLN A 123 -12.18 -10.07 -26.41
CA GLN A 123 -13.28 -9.53 -27.20
C GLN A 123 -14.53 -10.40 -27.07
N ASP A 124 -14.35 -11.70 -26.90
CA ASP A 124 -15.43 -12.67 -26.71
C ASP A 124 -16.14 -12.41 -25.38
N GLU A 125 -17.46 -12.23 -25.43
CA GLU A 125 -18.29 -11.92 -24.26
C GLU A 125 -18.52 -13.14 -23.37
N THR A 126 -18.60 -14.33 -23.96
CA THR A 126 -18.74 -15.60 -23.24
C THR A 126 -17.48 -15.90 -22.45
N LEU A 127 -16.31 -15.82 -23.09
CA LEU A 127 -15.02 -16.00 -22.43
C LEU A 127 -14.78 -14.92 -21.38
N HIS A 128 -15.18 -13.67 -21.64
CA HIS A 128 -15.11 -12.61 -20.63
C HIS A 128 -15.92 -12.96 -19.38
N GLN A 129 -17.16 -13.42 -19.54
CA GLN A 129 -18.00 -13.81 -18.41
C GLN A 129 -17.41 -15.02 -17.66
N GLN A 130 -16.91 -16.01 -18.39
CA GLN A 130 -16.21 -17.18 -17.82
C GLN A 130 -14.97 -16.77 -17.00
N LEU A 131 -14.21 -15.76 -17.45
CA LEU A 131 -13.03 -15.28 -16.72
C LEU A 131 -13.36 -14.30 -15.59
N ARG A 132 -14.38 -13.44 -15.74
CA ARG A 132 -14.67 -12.37 -14.78
C ARG A 132 -15.53 -12.84 -13.62
N LYS A 133 -16.63 -13.55 -13.91
CA LYS A 133 -17.65 -13.89 -12.90
C LYS A 133 -17.06 -14.65 -11.71
N PRO A 134 -16.16 -15.64 -11.87
CA PRO A 134 -15.64 -16.42 -10.74
C PRO A 134 -14.83 -15.60 -9.74
N ILE A 135 -14.12 -14.57 -10.20
CA ILE A 135 -13.22 -13.77 -9.37
C ILE A 135 -13.83 -12.45 -8.90
N ALA A 136 -15.01 -12.07 -9.39
CA ALA A 136 -15.56 -10.73 -9.17
C ALA A 136 -15.79 -10.40 -7.68
N SER A 137 -16.16 -11.40 -6.87
CA SER A 137 -16.35 -11.24 -5.43
C SER A 137 -15.07 -10.84 -4.70
N LEU A 138 -13.90 -11.27 -5.19
CA LEU A 138 -12.60 -10.95 -4.59
C LEU A 138 -12.26 -9.45 -4.65
N TYR A 139 -12.92 -8.70 -5.54
CA TYR A 139 -12.75 -7.25 -5.71
C TYR A 139 -13.94 -6.44 -5.17
N SER A 140 -14.85 -7.12 -4.45
CA SER A 140 -15.88 -6.42 -3.66
C SER A 140 -15.21 -5.63 -2.54
N MET A 141 -15.82 -4.51 -2.13
CA MET A 141 -15.27 -3.70 -1.04
C MET A 141 -15.09 -4.54 0.24
N THR A 142 -16.05 -5.41 0.56
CA THR A 142 -15.96 -6.34 1.71
C THR A 142 -14.72 -7.23 1.66
N SER A 143 -14.36 -7.77 0.49
CA SER A 143 -13.17 -8.62 0.36
C SER A 143 -11.86 -7.83 0.44
N ILE A 144 -11.86 -6.60 -0.09
CA ILE A 144 -10.69 -5.71 -0.06
C ILE A 144 -10.39 -5.25 1.36
N VAL A 145 -11.42 -4.87 2.13
CA VAL A 145 -11.28 -4.51 3.56
C VAL A 145 -10.63 -5.65 4.36
N GLY A 146 -10.95 -6.91 4.04
CA GLY A 146 -10.28 -8.06 4.67
C GLY A 146 -8.77 -8.18 4.38
N SER A 147 -8.25 -7.42 3.41
CA SER A 147 -6.82 -7.37 3.06
C SER A 147 -6.13 -6.11 3.60
N GLU A 148 -6.83 -5.29 4.38
CA GLU A 148 -6.33 -4.05 4.98
C GLU A 148 -4.97 -4.19 5.70
N PRO A 149 -4.72 -5.22 6.53
CA PRO A 149 -3.42 -5.36 7.21
C PRO A 149 -2.23 -5.47 6.25
N LEU A 150 -2.43 -6.00 5.04
CA LEU A 150 -1.38 -6.12 4.03
C LEU A 150 -1.01 -4.75 3.44
N ILE A 151 -2.00 -3.86 3.34
CA ILE A 151 -1.80 -2.49 2.86
C ILE A 151 -1.14 -1.65 3.96
N ASP A 152 -1.54 -1.82 5.22
CA ASP A 152 -0.92 -1.15 6.37
C ASP A 152 0.56 -1.53 6.51
N GLN A 153 0.90 -2.81 6.37
CA GLN A 153 2.30 -3.25 6.33
C GLN A 153 3.09 -2.60 5.18
N THR A 154 2.44 -2.33 4.05
CA THR A 154 3.11 -1.69 2.91
C THR A 154 3.29 -0.18 3.14
N LEU A 155 2.31 0.48 3.77
CA LEU A 155 2.41 1.87 4.22
C LEU A 155 3.54 2.05 5.24
N GLU A 156 3.67 1.13 6.20
CA GLU A 156 4.76 1.14 7.17
C GLU A 156 6.13 1.13 6.50
N ILE A 157 6.29 0.31 5.46
CA ILE A 157 7.56 0.21 4.73
C ILE A 157 7.81 1.47 3.91
N LEU A 158 6.78 2.00 3.25
CA LEU A 158 6.87 3.28 2.55
C LEU A 158 7.37 4.36 3.52
N PHE A 159 6.73 4.53 4.67
CA PHE A 159 7.09 5.58 5.62
C PHE A 159 8.47 5.36 6.23
N ARG A 160 8.81 4.13 6.60
CA ARG A 160 10.17 3.82 7.08
C ARG A 160 11.24 4.20 6.05
N GLN A 161 11.00 3.95 4.75
CA GLN A 161 11.94 4.33 3.70
C GLN A 161 11.98 5.85 3.49
N LEU A 162 10.83 6.52 3.56
CA LEU A 162 10.75 7.97 3.47
C LEU A 162 11.47 8.67 4.63
N ASP A 163 11.28 8.20 5.86
CA ASP A 163 11.94 8.69 7.06
C ASP A 163 13.47 8.53 6.97
N GLN A 164 13.93 7.32 6.65
CA GLN A 164 15.35 6.98 6.60
C GLN A 164 16.11 7.75 5.51
N ARG A 165 15.47 7.99 4.35
CA ARG A 165 16.13 8.56 3.18
C ARG A 165 15.97 10.08 3.06
N PHE A 166 14.81 10.61 3.46
CA PHE A 166 14.43 12.00 3.15
C PHE A 166 14.03 12.80 4.40
N GLY A 167 13.34 12.19 5.37
CA GLY A 167 12.73 12.89 6.51
C GLY A 167 13.69 13.73 7.36
N ALA A 168 14.93 13.26 7.58
CA ALA A 168 15.95 13.99 8.34
C ALA A 168 16.97 14.74 7.46
N THR A 169 17.00 14.48 6.15
CA THR A 169 18.09 14.92 5.27
C THR A 169 17.75 16.16 4.45
N GLY A 170 16.46 16.53 4.36
CA GLY A 170 15.98 17.64 3.52
C GLY A 170 16.12 17.39 2.02
N ARG A 171 16.49 16.16 1.62
CA ARG A 171 16.61 15.76 0.21
C ARG A 171 15.24 15.67 -0.43
N SER A 172 15.15 16.13 -1.68
CA SER A 172 13.95 15.93 -2.49
C SER A 172 13.83 14.48 -2.99
N LEU A 173 12.61 14.01 -3.21
CA LEU A 173 12.30 12.75 -3.88
C LEU A 173 11.33 12.96 -5.04
N ASP A 174 11.36 12.09 -6.05
CA ASP A 174 10.27 12.01 -7.04
C ASP A 174 9.10 11.23 -6.42
N ILE A 175 8.10 11.94 -5.90
CA ILE A 175 6.96 11.29 -5.23
C ILE A 175 6.15 10.43 -6.19
N ALA A 176 6.11 10.74 -7.50
CA ALA A 176 5.40 9.92 -8.47
C ALA A 176 6.01 8.51 -8.56
N GLU A 177 7.33 8.42 -8.53
CA GLU A 177 8.04 7.15 -8.54
C GLU A 177 7.82 6.35 -7.24
N TRP A 178 7.85 7.00 -6.08
CA TRP A 178 7.57 6.34 -4.79
C TRP A 178 6.11 5.85 -4.67
N LEU A 179 5.15 6.61 -5.21
CA LEU A 179 3.75 6.18 -5.32
C LEU A 179 3.59 4.99 -6.26
N GLN A 180 4.39 4.93 -7.33
CA GLN A 180 4.46 3.77 -8.20
C GLN A 180 5.03 2.55 -7.46
N PHE A 181 6.13 2.69 -6.74
CA PHE A 181 6.69 1.62 -5.91
C PHE A 181 5.68 1.09 -4.89
N PHE A 182 4.97 2.00 -4.22
CA PHE A 182 3.91 1.65 -3.27
C PHE A 182 2.80 0.81 -3.92
N ALA A 183 2.23 1.26 -5.04
CA ALA A 183 1.15 0.54 -5.72
C ALA A 183 1.61 -0.85 -6.22
N PHE A 184 2.84 -0.98 -6.71
CA PHE A 184 3.39 -2.28 -7.13
C PHE A 184 3.60 -3.24 -5.95
N ASP A 185 4.14 -2.75 -4.82
CA ASP A 185 4.33 -3.61 -3.64
C ASP A 185 3.00 -3.99 -2.97
N VAL A 186 1.98 -3.11 -2.97
CA VAL A 186 0.61 -3.46 -2.56
C VAL A 186 0.07 -4.59 -3.44
N MET A 187 0.16 -4.47 -4.77
CA MET A 187 -0.31 -5.51 -5.67
C MET A 187 0.48 -6.83 -5.51
N GLY A 188 1.77 -6.76 -5.20
CA GLY A 188 2.59 -7.92 -4.83
C GLY A 188 2.06 -8.60 -3.58
N MET A 189 1.83 -7.84 -2.50
CA MET A 189 1.30 -8.34 -1.23
C MET A 189 -0.08 -8.98 -1.39
N LEU A 190 -1.00 -8.35 -2.13
CA LEU A 190 -2.34 -8.89 -2.38
C LEU A 190 -2.32 -10.14 -3.26
N SER A 191 -1.44 -10.19 -4.25
CA SER A 191 -1.40 -11.28 -5.23
C SER A 191 -0.63 -12.50 -4.73
N PHE A 192 0.43 -12.29 -3.93
CA PHE A 192 1.40 -13.34 -3.57
C PHE A 192 1.75 -13.43 -2.08
N SER A 193 1.20 -12.54 -1.24
CA SER A 193 1.66 -12.33 0.15
C SER A 193 3.17 -12.08 0.24
N GLU A 194 3.74 -11.46 -0.80
CA GLU A 194 5.15 -11.10 -0.89
C GLU A 194 5.29 -9.76 -1.59
N ARG A 195 6.12 -8.87 -1.03
CA ARG A 195 6.50 -7.61 -1.70
C ARG A 195 7.47 -7.91 -2.84
N HIS A 196 7.43 -7.11 -3.88
CA HIS A 196 8.42 -7.18 -4.95
C HIS A 196 9.76 -6.56 -4.51
N GLY A 197 9.72 -5.66 -3.54
CA GLY A 197 10.89 -5.02 -2.94
C GLY A 197 11.19 -3.65 -3.55
N PHE A 198 10.21 -3.02 -4.19
CA PHE A 198 10.39 -1.71 -4.83
C PHE A 198 10.67 -0.64 -3.80
N LEU A 199 9.91 -0.61 -2.70
CA LEU A 199 10.06 0.36 -1.63
C LEU A 199 11.41 0.21 -0.93
N GLU A 200 11.79 -1.01 -0.54
CA GLU A 200 13.06 -1.27 0.16
C GLU A 200 14.28 -0.90 -0.68
N GLN A 201 14.23 -1.12 -1.99
CA GLN A 201 15.35 -0.79 -2.88
C GLN A 201 15.32 0.66 -3.37
N GLY A 202 14.13 1.27 -3.49
CA GLY A 202 13.93 2.60 -4.07
C GLY A 202 14.32 2.66 -5.54
N ARG A 203 14.02 1.61 -6.33
CA ARG A 203 14.33 1.50 -7.77
C ARG A 203 13.44 0.46 -8.46
N ASP A 204 13.41 0.46 -9.79
CA ASP A 204 12.75 -0.59 -10.58
C ASP A 204 13.38 -1.98 -10.33
N VAL A 205 12.62 -2.85 -9.67
CA VAL A 205 13.03 -4.22 -9.36
C VAL A 205 12.70 -5.14 -10.53
N ARG A 206 13.70 -5.89 -11.00
CA ARG A 206 13.59 -6.87 -12.11
C ARG A 206 13.15 -6.25 -13.46
N GLY A 207 13.23 -4.93 -13.60
CA GLY A 207 12.89 -4.22 -14.84
C GLY A 207 11.40 -4.28 -15.18
N ILE A 208 10.54 -4.41 -14.17
CA ILE A 208 9.08 -4.55 -14.36
C ILE A 208 8.50 -3.22 -14.85
N LEU A 209 8.87 -2.08 -14.25
CA LEU A 209 8.35 -0.76 -14.65
C LEU A 209 8.77 -0.41 -16.07
N GLY A 210 10.05 -0.56 -16.38
CA GLY A 210 10.58 -0.35 -17.73
C GLY A 210 9.96 -1.31 -18.76
N GLY A 211 9.78 -2.57 -18.38
CA GLY A 211 9.15 -3.60 -19.22
C GLY A 211 7.69 -3.31 -19.54
N THR A 212 6.90 -2.88 -18.56
CA THR A 212 5.51 -2.47 -18.74
C THR A 212 5.40 -1.23 -19.62
N TRP A 213 6.27 -0.24 -19.41
CA TRP A 213 6.27 0.96 -20.25
C TRP A 213 6.61 0.66 -21.71
N SER A 214 7.64 -0.16 -21.95
CA SER A 214 8.00 -0.62 -23.30
C SER A 214 6.87 -1.40 -23.99
N PHE A 215 6.12 -2.20 -23.22
CA PHE A 215 4.92 -2.86 -23.71
C PHE A 215 3.86 -1.86 -24.16
N MET A 216 3.52 -0.86 -23.33
CA MET A 216 2.54 0.18 -23.66
C MET A 216 2.93 0.99 -24.91
N LYS A 217 4.20 1.41 -25.00
CA LYS A 217 4.77 2.11 -26.17
C LYS A 217 4.68 1.30 -27.47
N THR A 218 4.67 -0.03 -27.36
CA THR A 218 4.54 -0.93 -28.51
C THR A 218 3.08 -1.16 -28.88
N VAL A 219 2.21 -1.46 -27.91
CA VAL A 219 0.81 -1.83 -28.20
C VAL A 219 -0.07 -0.64 -28.59
N ALA A 220 0.20 0.55 -28.06
CA ALA A 220 -0.64 1.72 -28.32
C ALA A 220 -0.71 2.12 -29.81
N PRO A 221 0.41 2.26 -30.55
CA PRO A 221 0.37 2.54 -31.99
C PRO A 221 -0.16 1.34 -32.80
N MET A 222 0.16 0.11 -32.38
CA MET A 222 -0.33 -1.11 -33.06
C MET A 222 -1.83 -1.26 -32.93
N GLY A 223 -2.41 -0.84 -31.81
CA GLY A 223 -3.85 -0.78 -31.61
C GLY A 223 -4.57 0.13 -32.60
N GLN A 224 -3.90 1.12 -33.19
CA GLN A 224 -4.49 1.98 -34.22
C GLN A 224 -4.51 1.30 -35.61
N ILE A 225 -3.69 0.26 -35.81
CA ILE A 225 -3.58 -0.54 -37.03
C ILE A 225 -3.50 -2.05 -36.72
N PRO A 226 -4.54 -2.66 -36.10
CA PRO A 226 -4.43 -3.98 -35.48
C PRO A 226 -4.02 -5.12 -36.43
N TRP A 227 -4.37 -5.03 -37.71
CA TRP A 227 -4.00 -6.05 -38.70
C TRP A 227 -2.48 -6.20 -38.85
N PHE A 228 -1.71 -5.11 -38.66
CA PHE A 228 -0.26 -5.12 -38.79
C PHE A 228 0.42 -5.81 -37.60
N ASP A 229 -0.22 -5.88 -36.44
CA ASP A 229 0.32 -6.53 -35.24
C ASP A 229 0.59 -8.04 -35.47
N MET A 230 -0.25 -8.70 -36.27
CA MET A 230 -0.07 -10.11 -36.66
C MET A 230 1.14 -10.31 -37.59
N VAL A 231 1.41 -9.31 -38.44
CA VAL A 231 2.53 -9.36 -39.39
C VAL A 231 3.85 -9.06 -38.69
N TRP A 232 3.83 -8.16 -37.70
CA TRP A 232 5.03 -7.66 -37.04
C TRP A 232 5.28 -8.27 -35.65
N ASN A 233 4.51 -7.90 -34.62
CA ASN A 233 4.85 -8.27 -33.22
C ASN A 233 4.44 -9.69 -32.83
N LYS A 234 3.38 -10.24 -33.44
CA LYS A 234 2.85 -11.58 -33.12
C LYS A 234 3.21 -12.62 -34.18
N ASN A 235 4.15 -12.29 -35.06
CA ASN A 235 4.65 -13.21 -36.06
C ASN A 235 5.73 -14.12 -35.45
N PRO A 236 5.58 -15.46 -35.49
CA PRO A 236 6.56 -16.39 -34.94
C PRO A 236 7.97 -16.24 -35.51
N VAL A 237 8.10 -15.85 -36.78
CA VAL A 237 9.39 -15.64 -37.47
C VAL A 237 10.05 -14.36 -37.00
N VAL A 238 9.29 -13.25 -36.92
CA VAL A 238 9.82 -11.97 -36.40
C VAL A 238 10.24 -12.12 -34.93
N ALA A 239 9.49 -12.90 -34.15
CA ALA A 239 9.81 -13.21 -32.77
C ALA A 239 11.11 -14.04 -32.58
N LEU A 240 11.71 -14.59 -33.65
CA LEU A 240 13.05 -15.20 -33.59
C LEU A 240 14.15 -14.14 -33.48
N PHE A 241 13.92 -12.97 -34.07
CA PHE A 241 14.93 -11.91 -34.20
C PHE A 241 14.64 -10.70 -33.30
N LYS A 242 13.49 -10.67 -32.62
CA LYS A 242 13.05 -9.59 -31.73
C LYS A 242 12.47 -10.16 -30.44
N GLN A 243 12.94 -9.64 -29.30
CA GLN A 243 12.36 -9.96 -27.99
C GLN A 243 10.92 -9.43 -27.90
N THR A 244 9.98 -10.28 -27.47
CA THR A 244 8.58 -9.86 -27.31
C THR A 244 8.42 -9.00 -26.06
N THR A 245 7.79 -7.83 -26.23
CA THR A 245 7.49 -6.90 -25.13
C THR A 245 6.44 -7.49 -24.19
N GLY A 246 6.63 -7.32 -22.87
CA GLY A 246 5.77 -7.93 -21.83
C GLY A 246 6.28 -9.27 -21.27
N LEU A 247 7.39 -9.81 -21.77
CA LEU A 247 8.01 -11.02 -21.23
C LEU A 247 8.54 -10.87 -19.81
N ALA A 248 8.99 -9.68 -19.39
CA ALA A 248 9.50 -9.47 -18.04
C ALA A 248 8.41 -9.78 -16.99
N VAL A 249 7.22 -9.17 -17.15
CA VAL A 249 6.06 -9.41 -16.28
C VAL A 249 5.58 -10.85 -16.39
N LEU A 250 5.46 -11.40 -17.60
CA LEU A 250 5.07 -12.80 -17.78
C LEU A 250 6.07 -13.78 -17.15
N GLY A 251 7.36 -13.47 -17.17
CA GLY A 251 8.43 -14.26 -16.57
C GLY A 251 8.30 -14.29 -15.05
N VAL A 252 8.11 -13.13 -14.43
CA VAL A 252 7.85 -13.01 -12.98
C VAL A 252 6.59 -13.78 -12.59
N VAL A 253 5.48 -13.57 -13.29
CA VAL A 253 4.22 -14.29 -13.03
C VAL A 253 4.39 -15.80 -13.20
N SER A 254 5.03 -16.25 -14.29
CA SER A 254 5.23 -17.68 -14.54
C SER A 254 6.08 -18.32 -13.46
N ARG A 255 7.11 -17.62 -12.98
CA ARG A 255 7.96 -18.08 -11.87
C ARG A 255 7.16 -18.21 -10.57
N LEU A 256 6.43 -17.16 -10.18
CA LEU A 256 5.64 -17.16 -8.94
C LEU A 256 4.53 -18.22 -8.94
N VAL A 257 3.86 -18.41 -10.08
CA VAL A 257 2.87 -19.47 -10.24
C VAL A 257 3.52 -20.86 -10.14
N ALA A 258 4.71 -21.05 -10.74
CA ALA A 258 5.43 -22.32 -10.67
C ALA A 258 5.93 -22.63 -9.25
N GLU A 259 6.48 -21.64 -8.54
CA GLU A 259 6.92 -21.76 -7.15
C GLU A 259 5.75 -22.16 -6.23
N ARG A 260 4.52 -21.67 -6.50
CA ARG A 260 3.32 -22.03 -5.72
C ARG A 260 2.78 -23.44 -6.02
N GLN A 261 3.03 -23.96 -7.22
CA GLN A 261 2.60 -25.31 -7.61
C GLN A 261 3.55 -26.41 -7.12
N MET A 262 4.72 -26.05 -6.58
CA MET A 262 5.60 -26.99 -5.90
C MET A 262 5.02 -27.39 -4.53
N PRO A 263 5.19 -28.66 -4.08
CA PRO A 263 4.65 -29.10 -2.80
C PRO A 263 5.25 -28.29 -1.64
N SER A 264 4.41 -27.51 -0.96
CA SER A 264 4.79 -26.71 0.20
C SER A 264 4.90 -27.57 1.46
N GLN A 265 5.79 -27.19 2.38
CA GLN A 265 5.84 -27.79 3.72
C GLN A 265 4.49 -27.62 4.45
N PRO A 266 4.03 -28.61 5.22
CA PRO A 266 2.79 -28.53 5.98
C PRO A 266 2.88 -27.42 7.06
N GLY A 267 2.00 -26.42 7.01
CA GLY A 267 1.84 -25.42 8.08
C GLY A 267 1.74 -23.94 7.67
N ARG A 268 1.96 -23.57 6.40
CA ARG A 268 1.81 -22.18 5.92
C ARG A 268 0.82 -22.08 4.75
N GLU A 269 -0.48 -22.06 5.05
CA GLU A 269 -1.51 -21.75 4.05
C GLU A 269 -1.55 -20.23 3.81
N LYS A 270 -0.90 -19.73 2.74
CA LYS A 270 -1.01 -18.32 2.32
C LYS A 270 -2.36 -18.10 1.61
N ARG A 271 -3.27 -17.29 2.17
CA ARG A 271 -4.59 -16.95 1.60
C ARG A 271 -4.59 -15.69 0.71
N ASP A 272 -3.63 -15.57 -0.21
CA ASP A 272 -3.57 -14.47 -1.19
C ASP A 272 -4.52 -14.66 -2.39
N MET A 273 -4.56 -13.69 -3.31
CA MET A 273 -5.39 -13.79 -4.50
C MET A 273 -4.98 -14.95 -5.42
N LEU A 274 -3.67 -15.28 -5.54
CA LEU A 274 -3.23 -16.41 -6.36
C LEU A 274 -3.76 -17.75 -5.83
N SER A 275 -3.69 -17.99 -4.52
CA SER A 275 -4.30 -19.18 -3.90
C SER A 275 -5.79 -19.25 -4.21
N LYS A 276 -6.51 -18.14 -4.02
CA LYS A 276 -7.95 -18.07 -4.33
C LYS A 276 -8.24 -18.33 -5.81
N PHE A 277 -7.41 -17.84 -6.72
CA PHE A 277 -7.53 -18.10 -8.15
C PHE A 277 -7.34 -19.58 -8.50
N LEU A 278 -6.33 -20.23 -7.92
CA LEU A 278 -6.08 -21.65 -8.12
C LEU A 278 -7.24 -22.50 -7.57
N GLU A 279 -7.74 -22.18 -6.39
CA GLU A 279 -8.91 -22.85 -5.80
C GLU A 279 -10.18 -22.69 -6.64
N ILE A 280 -10.46 -21.48 -7.14
CA ILE A 280 -11.61 -21.20 -7.99
C ILE A 280 -11.53 -22.03 -9.27
N GLN A 281 -10.36 -22.09 -9.91
CA GLN A 281 -10.15 -22.88 -11.12
C GLN A 281 -10.26 -24.39 -10.84
N ALA A 282 -9.75 -24.87 -9.71
CA ALA A 282 -9.87 -26.28 -9.32
C ALA A 282 -11.33 -26.70 -9.05
N LYS A 283 -12.16 -25.79 -8.54
CA LYS A 283 -13.58 -26.02 -8.23
C LYS A 283 -14.50 -25.93 -9.43
N ASP A 284 -14.13 -25.18 -10.48
CA ASP A 284 -14.96 -25.00 -11.68
C ASP A 284 -14.21 -25.42 -12.95
N PRO A 285 -14.47 -26.63 -13.49
CA PRO A 285 -13.81 -27.10 -14.71
C PRO A 285 -14.17 -26.28 -15.96
N LYS A 286 -15.18 -25.39 -15.90
CA LYS A 286 -15.49 -24.46 -17.00
C LYS A 286 -14.48 -23.31 -17.07
N VAL A 287 -13.73 -23.06 -16.01
CA VAL A 287 -12.67 -22.07 -15.99
C VAL A 287 -11.42 -22.67 -16.66
N PRO A 288 -10.86 -22.03 -17.71
CA PRO A 288 -9.67 -22.55 -18.37
C PRO A 288 -8.49 -22.70 -17.41
N THR A 289 -7.68 -23.75 -17.59
CA THR A 289 -6.52 -24.05 -16.72
C THR A 289 -5.45 -22.95 -16.72
N TRP A 290 -5.38 -22.13 -17.78
CA TRP A 290 -4.49 -20.99 -17.86
C TRP A 290 -5.05 -19.71 -17.21
N ALA A 291 -6.31 -19.69 -16.76
CA ALA A 291 -6.96 -18.50 -16.21
C ALA A 291 -6.27 -17.93 -14.96
N PRO A 292 -5.79 -18.72 -13.98
CA PRO A 292 -5.05 -18.19 -12.83
C PRO A 292 -3.82 -17.38 -13.25
N LYS A 293 -3.09 -17.84 -14.27
CA LYS A 293 -1.96 -17.10 -14.84
C LYS A 293 -2.42 -15.79 -15.48
N ALA A 294 -3.52 -15.79 -16.21
CA ALA A 294 -4.07 -14.60 -16.85
C ALA A 294 -4.60 -13.56 -15.83
N TRP A 295 -5.27 -14.02 -14.76
CA TRP A 295 -5.75 -13.17 -13.68
C TRP A 295 -4.57 -12.54 -12.92
N THR A 296 -3.57 -13.33 -12.58
CA THR A 296 -2.35 -12.86 -11.91
C THR A 296 -1.58 -11.85 -12.76
N PHE A 297 -1.42 -12.12 -14.05
CA PHE A 297 -0.81 -11.17 -14.99
C PHE A 297 -1.61 -9.86 -15.07
N SER A 298 -2.94 -9.96 -15.09
CA SER A 298 -3.81 -8.78 -15.13
C SER A 298 -3.68 -7.93 -13.87
N ASN A 299 -3.55 -8.55 -12.69
CA ASN A 299 -3.42 -7.84 -11.43
C ASN A 299 -2.16 -6.97 -11.39
N ILE A 300 -1.00 -7.55 -11.68
CA ILE A 300 0.27 -6.82 -11.63
C ILE A 300 0.29 -5.68 -12.65
N LEU A 301 -0.15 -5.95 -13.88
CA LEU A 301 -0.07 -4.99 -14.98
C LEU A 301 -1.12 -3.88 -14.88
N ALA A 302 -2.36 -4.23 -14.51
CA ALA A 302 -3.48 -3.30 -14.56
C ALA A 302 -3.73 -2.58 -13.23
N GLY A 303 -3.37 -3.17 -12.08
CA GLY A 303 -3.66 -2.59 -10.77
C GLY A 303 -2.66 -1.51 -10.35
N SER A 304 -1.37 -1.71 -10.65
CA SER A 304 -0.29 -0.90 -10.08
C SER A 304 -0.16 0.48 -10.75
N ASP A 305 0.09 0.51 -12.07
CA ASP A 305 0.34 1.77 -12.80
C ASP A 305 -0.86 2.73 -12.80
N SER A 306 -2.09 2.19 -12.88
CA SER A 306 -3.28 3.04 -12.91
C SER A 306 -3.54 3.72 -11.57
N THR A 307 -3.34 3.00 -10.47
CA THR A 307 -3.54 3.54 -9.12
C THR A 307 -2.44 4.54 -8.78
N ALA A 308 -1.18 4.25 -9.13
CA ALA A 308 -0.07 5.19 -8.99
C ALA A 308 -0.29 6.50 -9.76
N THR A 309 -0.84 6.43 -10.97
CA THR A 309 -1.20 7.62 -11.77
C THR A 309 -2.28 8.45 -11.07
N ALA A 310 -3.32 7.81 -10.52
CA ALA A 310 -4.36 8.52 -9.78
C ALA A 310 -3.82 9.19 -8.51
N MET A 311 -2.99 8.48 -7.73
CA MET A 311 -2.32 9.03 -6.56
C MET A 311 -1.43 10.22 -6.92
N THR A 312 -0.62 10.10 -7.96
CA THR A 312 0.26 11.17 -8.43
C THR A 312 -0.53 12.41 -8.86
N THR A 313 -1.69 12.21 -9.50
CA THR A 313 -2.58 13.30 -9.91
C THR A 313 -3.15 14.06 -8.71
N VAL A 314 -3.62 13.34 -7.68
CA VAL A 314 -4.06 13.97 -6.42
C VAL A 314 -2.91 14.78 -5.81
N THR A 315 -1.73 14.17 -5.64
CA THR A 315 -0.56 14.84 -5.07
C THR A 315 -0.16 16.09 -5.86
N TYR A 316 -0.09 16.01 -7.19
CA TYR A 316 0.26 17.14 -8.05
C TYR A 316 -0.68 18.33 -7.85
N HIS A 317 -1.99 18.11 -7.89
CA HIS A 317 -2.95 19.20 -7.76
C HIS A 317 -3.05 19.75 -6.33
N LEU A 318 -2.84 18.93 -5.31
CA LEU A 318 -2.73 19.43 -3.93
C LEU A 318 -1.49 20.31 -3.76
N LEU A 319 -0.35 19.95 -4.36
CA LEU A 319 0.86 20.78 -4.34
C LEU A 319 0.68 22.08 -5.15
N GLN A 320 -0.04 22.02 -6.27
CA GLN A 320 -0.32 23.17 -7.11
C GLN A 320 -1.34 24.14 -6.47
N CYS A 321 -2.35 23.61 -5.77
CA CYS A 321 -3.43 24.38 -5.13
C CYS A 321 -3.34 24.26 -3.60
N ARG A 322 -2.65 25.22 -2.98
CA ARG A 322 -2.45 25.23 -1.53
C ARG A 322 -3.76 25.23 -0.74
N THR A 323 -4.80 25.93 -1.22
CA THR A 323 -6.13 25.92 -0.60
C THR A 323 -6.73 24.51 -0.54
N SER A 324 -6.59 23.70 -1.59
CA SER A 324 -7.06 22.31 -1.56
C SER A 324 -6.26 21.44 -0.60
N MET A 325 -4.94 21.64 -0.52
CA MET A 325 -4.09 20.97 0.48
C MET A 325 -4.56 21.32 1.90
N ASP A 326 -4.74 22.61 2.20
CA ASP A 326 -5.11 23.07 3.52
C ASP A 326 -6.51 22.58 3.93
N ASN A 327 -7.49 22.60 3.00
CA ASN A 327 -8.82 22.06 3.25
C ASN A 327 -8.79 20.56 3.57
N LEU A 328 -7.99 19.78 2.82
CA LEU A 328 -7.86 18.34 3.06
C LEU A 328 -7.16 18.06 4.40
N VAL A 329 -6.06 18.74 4.69
CA VAL A 329 -5.34 18.60 5.97
C VAL A 329 -6.24 19.02 7.14
N GLN A 330 -7.06 20.06 6.97
CA GLN A 330 -8.02 20.49 7.98
C GLN A 330 -9.13 19.46 8.22
N GLU A 331 -9.67 18.83 7.16
CA GLU A 331 -10.63 17.72 7.29
C GLU A 331 -10.04 16.58 8.12
N LEU A 332 -8.81 16.14 7.78
CA LEU A 332 -8.11 15.06 8.46
C LEU A 332 -7.77 15.41 9.92
N SER A 333 -7.29 16.63 10.16
CA SER A 333 -6.96 17.11 11.51
C SER A 333 -8.20 17.20 12.39
N ASN A 334 -9.33 17.69 11.86
CA ASN A 334 -10.60 17.73 12.58
C ASN A 334 -11.12 16.33 12.91
N ALA A 335 -11.00 15.39 11.98
CA ALA A 335 -11.40 14.00 12.22
C ALA A 335 -10.52 13.35 13.30
N HIS A 336 -9.22 13.62 13.29
CA HIS A 336 -8.28 13.15 14.31
C HIS A 336 -8.59 13.73 15.69
N GLN A 337 -8.79 15.05 15.80
CA GLN A 337 -9.13 15.73 17.07
C GLN A 337 -10.44 15.22 17.69
N LYS A 338 -11.39 14.78 16.86
CA LYS A 338 -12.66 14.18 17.31
C LYS A 338 -12.52 12.70 17.71
N GLY A 339 -11.35 12.10 17.58
CA GLY A 339 -11.12 10.67 17.80
C GLY A 339 -11.74 9.77 16.72
N CYS A 340 -12.05 10.33 15.54
CA CYS A 340 -12.64 9.59 14.42
C CYS A 340 -11.62 9.16 13.36
N LEU A 341 -10.34 9.49 13.55
CA LEU A 341 -9.24 9.12 12.65
C LEU A 341 -8.01 8.75 13.47
N SER A 342 -7.69 7.46 13.52
CA SER A 342 -6.47 6.96 14.14
C SER A 342 -5.22 7.24 13.29
N LEU A 343 -4.07 7.40 13.97
CA LEU A 343 -2.76 7.59 13.37
C LEU A 343 -1.82 6.47 13.87
N PRO A 344 -0.80 6.06 13.09
CA PRO A 344 -0.46 6.55 11.75
C PRO A 344 -1.24 5.88 10.60
N TYR A 345 -1.97 4.78 10.86
CA TYR A 345 -2.67 4.00 9.84
C TYR A 345 -4.18 3.95 10.13
N PRO A 346 -4.97 4.93 9.67
CA PRO A 346 -6.41 4.95 9.92
C PRO A 346 -7.10 3.78 9.23
N SER A 347 -8.04 3.15 9.91
CA SER A 347 -8.81 2.02 9.39
C SER A 347 -9.75 2.43 8.25
N TRP A 348 -10.20 1.46 7.44
CA TRP A 348 -11.19 1.68 6.39
C TRP A 348 -12.46 2.35 6.94
N HIS A 349 -12.91 1.94 8.12
CA HIS A 349 -14.13 2.49 8.72
C HIS A 349 -14.01 4.00 8.98
N GLU A 350 -12.82 4.46 9.37
CA GLU A 350 -12.53 5.86 9.65
C GLU A 350 -12.36 6.68 8.37
N VAL A 351 -11.69 6.13 7.35
CA VAL A 351 -11.42 6.88 6.11
C VAL A 351 -12.58 6.87 5.13
N ARG A 352 -13.55 5.94 5.24
CA ARG A 352 -14.61 5.80 4.23
C ARG A 352 -15.54 7.02 4.17
N GLU A 353 -15.62 7.85 5.21
CA GLU A 353 -16.49 9.03 5.32
C GLU A 353 -15.67 10.32 5.45
N LEU A 354 -14.90 10.65 4.41
CA LEU A 354 -14.09 11.86 4.30
C LEU A 354 -14.47 12.62 3.02
N PRO A 355 -15.49 13.51 3.05
CA PRO A 355 -16.06 14.11 1.86
C PRO A 355 -15.09 14.92 1.00
N TYR A 356 -14.16 15.67 1.60
CA TYR A 356 -13.19 16.47 0.86
C TYR A 356 -12.10 15.59 0.24
N LEU A 357 -11.66 14.54 0.94
CA LEU A 357 -10.80 13.50 0.35
C LEU A 357 -11.48 12.81 -0.84
N ASP A 358 -12.75 12.42 -0.71
CA ASP A 358 -13.53 11.83 -1.80
C ASP A 358 -13.63 12.77 -3.00
N ALA A 359 -13.87 14.06 -2.75
CA ALA A 359 -13.89 15.09 -3.76
C ALA A 359 -12.54 15.22 -4.49
N CYS A 360 -11.42 15.23 -3.77
CA CYS A 360 -10.08 15.28 -4.37
C CYS A 360 -9.80 14.04 -5.23
N ILE A 361 -10.13 12.84 -4.75
CA ILE A 361 -9.94 11.60 -5.50
C ILE A 361 -10.80 11.59 -6.77
N MET A 362 -12.07 11.97 -6.66
CA MET A 362 -12.98 12.00 -7.81
C MET A 362 -12.56 13.05 -8.85
N GLU A 363 -12.10 14.22 -8.43
CA GLU A 363 -11.62 15.26 -9.35
C GLU A 363 -10.31 14.85 -10.04
N ALA A 364 -9.39 14.18 -9.33
CA ALA A 364 -8.18 13.64 -9.92
C ALA A 364 -8.49 12.57 -10.98
N LEU A 365 -9.38 11.62 -10.65
CA LEU A 365 -9.82 10.58 -11.59
C LEU A 365 -10.54 11.18 -12.81
N ARG A 366 -11.24 12.30 -12.66
CA ARG A 366 -11.89 13.02 -13.75
C ARG A 366 -10.85 13.67 -14.67
N LEU A 367 -9.93 14.47 -14.11
CA LEU A 367 -8.96 15.24 -14.88
C LEU A 367 -7.87 14.37 -15.52
N HIS A 368 -7.29 13.41 -14.80
CA HIS A 368 -6.22 12.58 -15.35
C HIS A 368 -6.57 11.10 -15.30
N PRO A 369 -7.43 10.61 -16.21
CA PRO A 369 -7.75 9.21 -16.28
C PRO A 369 -6.49 8.39 -16.65
N PRO A 370 -6.20 7.28 -15.98
CA PRO A 370 -4.99 6.49 -16.26
C PRO A 370 -4.93 5.92 -17.68
N PHE A 371 -6.07 5.71 -18.34
CA PHE A 371 -6.14 5.28 -19.74
C PHE A 371 -6.77 6.37 -20.61
N CYS A 372 -6.09 6.72 -21.69
CA CYS A 372 -6.33 8.00 -22.39
C CYS A 372 -6.41 7.86 -23.93
N LEU A 373 -6.96 6.74 -24.41
CA LEU A 373 -7.40 6.59 -25.82
C LEU A 373 -8.86 6.10 -25.86
N PRO A 374 -9.52 6.13 -27.03
CA PRO A 374 -10.90 5.66 -27.17
C PRO A 374 -11.08 4.20 -26.73
N PHE A 375 -12.08 3.95 -25.90
CA PHE A 375 -12.48 2.59 -25.51
C PHE A 375 -13.30 1.95 -26.63
N GLU A 376 -12.61 1.44 -27.64
CA GLU A 376 -13.22 1.03 -28.91
C GLU A 376 -14.18 -0.15 -28.80
N ARG A 377 -15.26 -0.07 -29.57
CA ARG A 377 -16.33 -1.05 -29.70
C ARG A 377 -16.74 -1.16 -31.17
N VAL A 378 -17.30 -2.30 -31.55
CA VAL A 378 -17.81 -2.53 -32.91
C VAL A 378 -19.33 -2.44 -32.88
N VAL A 379 -19.89 -1.58 -33.73
CA VAL A 379 -21.35 -1.49 -33.92
C VAL A 379 -21.88 -2.87 -34.36
N PRO A 380 -22.87 -3.44 -33.65
CA PRO A 380 -23.41 -4.76 -33.95
C PRO A 380 -24.24 -4.75 -35.24
N GLU A 381 -24.72 -5.92 -35.66
CA GLU A 381 -25.70 -6.04 -36.73
C GLU A 381 -26.99 -5.27 -36.40
N GLY A 382 -27.61 -4.66 -37.42
CA GLY A 382 -28.84 -3.87 -37.28
C GLY A 382 -28.65 -2.34 -37.23
N ASP A 383 -27.40 -1.87 -37.40
CA ASP A 383 -27.00 -0.45 -37.42
C ASP A 383 -27.40 0.31 -36.15
N VAL A 384 -26.90 1.54 -35.95
CA VAL A 384 -27.29 2.34 -34.77
C VAL A 384 -27.35 3.84 -35.06
N MET A 385 -28.29 4.50 -34.38
CA MET A 385 -28.32 5.96 -34.25
C MET A 385 -27.63 6.39 -32.95
N ILE A 386 -26.56 7.17 -33.05
CA ILE A 386 -25.89 7.79 -31.90
C ILE A 386 -25.84 9.29 -32.12
N LEU A 387 -26.38 10.08 -31.17
CA LEU A 387 -26.48 11.55 -31.27
C LEU A 387 -27.11 12.01 -32.60
N GLY A 388 -28.19 11.34 -33.04
CA GLY A 388 -28.86 11.64 -34.31
C GLY A 388 -28.07 11.24 -35.57
N THR A 389 -26.91 10.61 -35.43
CA THR A 389 -26.07 10.15 -36.56
C THR A 389 -26.19 8.65 -36.76
N TYR A 390 -26.50 8.24 -37.99
CA TYR A 390 -26.50 6.84 -38.40
C TYR A 390 -25.07 6.29 -38.53
N LEU A 391 -24.83 5.12 -37.95
CA LEU A 391 -23.58 4.38 -38.02
C LEU A 391 -23.85 2.93 -38.42
N ALA A 392 -23.23 2.50 -39.52
CA ALA A 392 -23.41 1.16 -40.06
C ALA A 392 -22.73 0.09 -39.19
N ALA A 393 -23.28 -1.13 -39.22
CA ALA A 393 -22.71 -2.33 -38.60
C ALA A 393 -21.25 -2.52 -39.01
N GLY A 394 -20.41 -2.93 -38.05
CA GLY A 394 -18.98 -3.05 -38.25
C GLY A 394 -18.19 -1.74 -38.12
N THR A 395 -18.84 -0.57 -38.02
CA THR A 395 -18.17 0.68 -37.67
C THR A 395 -17.55 0.56 -36.28
N VAL A 396 -16.31 1.03 -36.11
CA VAL A 396 -15.68 1.12 -34.80
C VAL A 396 -16.06 2.44 -34.15
N VAL A 397 -16.61 2.40 -32.94
CA VAL A 397 -16.95 3.57 -32.14
C VAL A 397 -16.19 3.53 -30.83
N GLY A 398 -15.84 4.67 -30.26
CA GLY A 398 -15.20 4.70 -28.95
C GLY A 398 -15.21 6.07 -28.33
N MET A 399 -15.08 6.09 -27.00
CA MET A 399 -15.06 7.32 -26.22
C MET A 399 -13.74 7.40 -25.47
N ASN A 400 -13.08 8.57 -25.54
CA ASN A 400 -11.81 8.80 -24.84
C ASN A 400 -12.09 9.41 -23.46
N PRO A 401 -11.72 8.73 -22.35
CA PRO A 401 -11.99 9.24 -20.99
C PRO A 401 -11.51 10.67 -20.76
N TYR A 402 -10.34 11.03 -21.30
CA TYR A 402 -9.79 12.38 -21.12
C TYR A 402 -10.68 13.48 -21.70
N ILE A 403 -11.43 13.18 -22.76
CA ILE A 403 -12.35 14.11 -23.42
C ILE A 403 -13.73 14.07 -22.76
N VAL A 404 -14.27 12.86 -22.54
CA VAL A 404 -15.61 12.67 -21.94
C VAL A 404 -15.68 13.26 -20.53
N ASN A 405 -14.64 13.06 -19.72
CA ASN A 405 -14.55 13.58 -18.37
C ASN A 405 -14.41 15.12 -18.32
N ARG A 406 -14.32 15.79 -19.48
CA ARG A 406 -14.24 17.25 -19.64
C ARG A 406 -15.40 17.82 -20.45
N ASP A 407 -16.48 17.05 -20.63
CA ASP A 407 -17.69 17.53 -21.28
C ASP A 407 -18.30 18.71 -20.50
N LYS A 408 -18.32 19.89 -21.13
CA LYS A 408 -18.78 21.14 -20.50
C LYS A 408 -20.27 21.13 -20.15
N ASP A 409 -21.09 20.41 -20.92
CA ASP A 409 -22.51 20.26 -20.60
C ASP A 409 -22.71 19.47 -19.30
N THR A 410 -21.78 18.58 -18.95
CA THR A 410 -21.83 17.77 -17.73
C THR A 410 -21.14 18.46 -16.55
N TYR A 411 -19.95 19.00 -16.76
CA TYR A 411 -19.10 19.50 -15.68
C TYR A 411 -19.07 21.03 -15.55
N GLY A 412 -19.60 21.79 -16.51
CA GLY A 412 -19.55 23.26 -16.54
C GLY A 412 -18.43 23.80 -17.41
N ASP A 413 -18.38 25.12 -17.59
CA ASP A 413 -17.38 25.79 -18.43
C ASP A 413 -15.95 25.64 -17.88
N ASP A 414 -15.82 25.47 -16.56
CA ASP A 414 -14.59 25.20 -15.81
C ASP A 414 -14.22 23.71 -15.79
N ALA A 415 -14.70 22.91 -16.75
CA ALA A 415 -14.43 21.47 -16.82
C ALA A 415 -12.94 21.12 -16.93
N ASP A 416 -12.07 22.03 -17.33
CA ASP A 416 -10.63 21.81 -17.40
C ASP A 416 -9.89 22.09 -16.09
N GLU A 417 -10.55 22.74 -15.14
CA GLU A 417 -9.93 23.22 -13.90
C GLU A 417 -10.00 22.17 -12.79
N TRP A 418 -8.98 22.18 -11.92
CA TRP A 418 -8.99 21.44 -10.65
C TRP A 418 -9.94 22.13 -9.66
N LYS A 419 -11.05 21.48 -9.36
CA LYS A 419 -12.06 21.98 -8.43
C LYS A 419 -12.73 20.85 -7.64
N PRO A 420 -12.10 20.35 -6.56
CA PRO A 420 -12.71 19.33 -5.69
C PRO A 420 -14.11 19.72 -5.21
N GLU A 421 -14.37 21.01 -4.99
CA GLU A 421 -15.65 21.55 -4.54
C GLU A 421 -16.81 21.20 -5.48
N ARG A 422 -16.53 20.81 -6.74
CA ARG A 422 -17.51 20.28 -7.71
C ARG A 422 -18.28 19.08 -7.19
N TRP A 423 -17.70 18.32 -6.26
CA TRP A 423 -18.28 17.08 -5.71
C TRP A 423 -19.02 17.28 -4.39
N LEU A 424 -18.97 18.50 -3.83
CA LEU A 424 -19.51 18.82 -2.51
C LEU A 424 -20.89 19.48 -2.62
N ASN A 425 -21.70 19.34 -1.56
CA ASN A 425 -23.00 20.00 -1.42
C ASN A 425 -23.98 19.76 -2.57
N LEU A 426 -23.84 18.63 -3.28
CA LEU A 426 -24.73 18.24 -4.37
C LEU A 426 -25.94 17.47 -3.87
N GLY A 427 -27.10 17.73 -4.48
CA GLY A 427 -28.24 16.82 -4.40
C GLY A 427 -27.94 15.47 -5.07
N GLU A 428 -28.63 14.41 -4.65
CA GLU A 428 -28.39 13.04 -5.11
C GLU A 428 -28.44 12.88 -6.64
N LYS A 429 -29.37 13.58 -7.29
CA LYS A 429 -29.52 13.55 -8.76
C LYS A 429 -28.30 14.13 -9.47
N ASP A 430 -27.78 15.25 -8.99
CA ASP A 430 -26.65 15.94 -9.61
C ASP A 430 -25.35 15.18 -9.35
N ARG A 431 -25.16 14.64 -8.14
CA ARG A 431 -24.03 13.73 -7.82
C ARG A 431 -24.00 12.55 -8.79
N ARG A 432 -25.12 11.85 -8.95
CA ARG A 432 -25.22 10.72 -9.90
C ARG A 432 -24.95 11.12 -11.34
N ARG A 433 -25.38 12.32 -11.76
CA ARG A 433 -25.10 12.83 -13.11
C ARG A 433 -23.59 12.97 -13.32
N LEU A 434 -22.88 13.60 -12.38
CA LEU A 434 -21.43 13.80 -12.49
C LEU A 434 -20.66 12.48 -12.42
N GLU A 435 -21.03 11.58 -11.51
CA GLU A 435 -20.39 10.27 -11.34
C GLU A 435 -20.58 9.38 -12.57
N ASN A 436 -21.81 9.34 -13.13
CA ASN A 436 -22.09 8.55 -14.33
C ASN A 436 -21.47 9.14 -15.61
N GLY A 437 -21.05 10.42 -15.57
CA GLY A 437 -20.30 11.05 -16.66
C GLY A 437 -18.83 10.65 -16.72
N ILE A 438 -18.28 10.06 -15.64
CA ILE A 438 -16.87 9.64 -15.61
C ILE A 438 -16.68 8.31 -16.33
N LEU A 439 -15.75 8.27 -17.28
CA LEU A 439 -15.38 7.06 -18.01
C LEU A 439 -14.06 6.43 -17.51
N THR A 440 -13.43 6.97 -16.46
CA THR A 440 -12.12 6.52 -15.96
C THR A 440 -12.05 5.04 -15.60
N PHE A 441 -13.11 4.51 -14.99
CA PHE A 441 -13.23 3.07 -14.69
C PHE A 441 -13.95 2.28 -15.79
N GLY A 442 -14.21 2.90 -16.95
CA GLY A 442 -15.10 2.35 -17.98
C GLY A 442 -16.57 2.36 -17.54
N ALA A 443 -17.41 1.71 -18.35
CA ALA A 443 -18.85 1.64 -18.12
C ALA A 443 -19.43 0.28 -18.53
N GLY A 444 -20.65 0.00 -18.09
CA GLY A 444 -21.41 -1.19 -18.46
C GLY A 444 -20.87 -2.50 -17.86
N ARG A 445 -21.07 -3.61 -18.58
CA ARG A 445 -20.58 -4.94 -18.14
C ARG A 445 -19.05 -5.08 -18.10
N ARG A 446 -18.34 -4.14 -18.72
CA ARG A 446 -16.88 -4.15 -18.83
C ARG A 446 -16.20 -3.13 -17.89
N THR A 447 -16.93 -2.58 -16.91
CA THR A 447 -16.38 -1.69 -15.87
C THR A 447 -15.21 -2.33 -15.14
N CYS A 448 -14.24 -1.50 -14.75
CA CYS A 448 -13.02 -1.89 -14.06
C CYS A 448 -13.32 -2.79 -12.87
N LEU A 449 -12.62 -3.92 -12.80
CA LEU A 449 -12.78 -4.86 -11.70
C LEU A 449 -12.13 -4.33 -10.42
N GLY A 450 -11.01 -3.62 -10.54
CA GLY A 450 -10.23 -3.07 -9.42
C GLY A 450 -10.69 -1.70 -8.91
N ARG A 451 -11.86 -1.18 -9.31
CA ARG A 451 -12.32 0.17 -8.91
C ARG A 451 -12.29 0.36 -7.39
N ASN A 452 -12.85 -0.59 -6.64
CA ASN A 452 -12.91 -0.51 -5.19
C ASN A 452 -11.50 -0.56 -4.56
N LEU A 453 -10.59 -1.34 -5.14
CA LEU A 453 -9.23 -1.47 -4.64
C LEU A 453 -8.45 -0.16 -4.82
N ALA A 454 -8.53 0.45 -6.01
CA ALA A 454 -7.87 1.73 -6.27
C ALA A 454 -8.37 2.84 -5.32
N ILE A 455 -9.68 2.93 -5.10
CA ILE A 455 -10.26 3.88 -4.14
C ILE A 455 -9.78 3.58 -2.71
N PHE A 456 -9.79 2.30 -2.31
CA PHE A 456 -9.32 1.87 -1.00
C PHE A 456 -7.86 2.28 -0.76
N GLU A 457 -6.96 1.99 -1.71
CA GLU A 457 -5.54 2.34 -1.61
C GLU A 457 -5.34 3.86 -1.47
N MET A 458 -6.02 4.68 -2.28
CA MET A 458 -5.93 6.14 -2.17
C MET A 458 -6.48 6.66 -0.83
N LYS A 459 -7.62 6.12 -0.36
CA LYS A 459 -8.24 6.54 0.90
C LYS A 459 -7.45 6.12 2.13
N LYS A 460 -6.62 5.08 2.05
CA LYS A 460 -5.67 4.71 3.11
C LYS A 460 -4.38 5.54 3.05
N LEU A 461 -3.85 5.74 1.85
CA LEU A 461 -2.58 6.42 1.64
C LEU A 461 -2.63 7.90 2.05
N PHE A 462 -3.60 8.69 1.55
CA PHE A 462 -3.56 10.14 1.72
C PHE A 462 -3.69 10.60 3.18
N PRO A 463 -4.63 10.07 3.99
CA PRO A 463 -4.69 10.37 5.41
C PRO A 463 -3.36 10.04 6.13
N ALA A 464 -2.82 8.85 5.88
CA ALA A 464 -1.58 8.40 6.52
C ALA A 464 -0.37 9.26 6.10
N LEU A 465 -0.28 9.63 4.82
CA LEU A 465 0.81 10.42 4.26
C LEU A 465 0.77 11.88 4.73
N LEU A 466 -0.39 12.54 4.61
CA LEU A 466 -0.56 13.98 4.89
C LEU A 466 -0.59 14.31 6.39
N MET A 467 -1.04 13.37 7.22
CA MET A 467 -0.95 13.55 8.67
C MET A 467 0.47 13.33 9.18
N ARG A 468 1.27 12.48 8.51
CA ARG A 468 2.66 12.20 8.89
C ARG A 468 3.66 13.25 8.38
N TYR A 469 3.47 13.76 7.17
CA TYR A 469 4.42 14.67 6.54
C TYR A 469 3.79 15.99 6.09
N GLU A 470 4.53 17.06 6.32
CA GLU A 470 4.39 18.28 5.54
C GLU A 470 5.12 18.09 4.21
N MET A 471 4.39 18.21 3.09
CA MET A 471 4.94 18.09 1.75
C MET A 471 5.01 19.46 1.07
N THR A 472 6.16 19.76 0.47
CA THR A 472 6.40 21.01 -0.28
C THR A 472 6.94 20.68 -1.67
N ALA A 473 6.48 21.44 -2.67
CA ALA A 473 6.94 21.28 -4.05
C ALA A 473 8.39 21.76 -4.18
N VAL A 474 9.19 21.08 -5.00
CA VAL A 474 10.44 21.64 -5.50
C VAL A 474 10.11 22.55 -6.68
N GLU A 475 10.46 23.84 -6.57
CA GLU A 475 10.13 24.82 -7.60
C GLU A 475 11.16 24.87 -8.75
N PRO A 476 10.72 25.00 -10.02
CA PRO A 476 9.31 25.05 -10.45
C PRO A 476 8.64 23.67 -10.34
N LEU A 477 7.39 23.63 -9.86
CA LEU A 477 6.60 22.39 -9.83
C LEU A 477 6.45 21.80 -11.24
N GLN A 478 7.03 20.62 -11.47
CA GLN A 478 7.02 19.91 -12.75
C GLN A 478 6.28 18.57 -12.63
N LEU A 479 5.56 18.23 -13.70
CA LEU A 479 5.00 16.90 -13.91
C LEU A 479 5.10 16.57 -15.39
N LYS A 480 5.89 15.54 -15.73
CA LYS A 480 6.00 15.05 -17.10
C LYS A 480 4.91 14.04 -17.35
N VAL A 481 4.29 14.14 -18.53
CA VAL A 481 3.21 13.25 -18.95
C VAL A 481 3.45 12.69 -20.34
N GLU A 482 3.08 11.43 -20.55
CA GLU A 482 3.10 10.81 -21.88
C GLU A 482 1.97 9.79 -22.04
N ASN A 483 1.20 9.94 -23.12
CA ASN A 483 0.09 9.06 -23.44
C ASN A 483 0.53 8.01 -24.46
N SER A 484 0.61 6.77 -24.00
CA SER A 484 0.75 5.57 -24.84
C SER A 484 -0.24 4.52 -24.38
N TRP A 485 -1.54 4.83 -24.52
CA TRP A 485 -2.67 4.11 -23.89
C TRP A 485 -2.76 4.34 -22.39
N LEU A 486 -1.73 3.92 -21.64
CA LEU A 486 -1.51 4.40 -20.28
C LEU A 486 -1.05 5.87 -20.35
N PHE A 487 -1.62 6.72 -19.51
CA PHE A 487 -1.28 8.14 -19.42
C PHE A 487 -0.29 8.37 -18.28
N LYS A 488 0.96 7.99 -18.54
CA LYS A 488 2.03 7.94 -17.55
C LYS A 488 2.39 9.34 -17.04
N GLN A 489 2.70 9.43 -15.75
CA GLN A 489 3.19 10.61 -15.04
C GLN A 489 4.53 10.29 -14.37
N TRP A 490 5.47 11.24 -14.32
CA TRP A 490 6.75 11.13 -13.59
C TRP A 490 7.38 12.51 -13.36
N ASP A 491 8.51 12.56 -12.64
CA ASP A 491 9.30 13.79 -12.41
C ASP A 491 8.62 14.78 -11.47
N LEU A 492 7.86 14.28 -10.48
CA LEU A 492 7.17 15.11 -9.49
C LEU A 492 8.02 15.23 -8.22
N HIS A 493 8.91 16.20 -8.20
CA HIS A 493 9.85 16.37 -7.10
C HIS A 493 9.25 17.14 -5.90
N VAL A 494 9.37 16.56 -4.71
CA VAL A 494 8.90 17.14 -3.45
C VAL A 494 9.96 17.04 -2.36
N GLN A 495 9.90 17.94 -1.40
CA GLN A 495 10.53 17.80 -0.09
C GLN A 495 9.48 17.43 0.94
N ILE A 496 9.83 16.50 1.82
CA ILE A 496 8.97 16.08 2.93
C ILE A 496 9.66 16.40 4.25
N ARG A 497 8.87 16.84 5.22
CA ARG A 497 9.27 17.03 6.62
C ARG A 497 8.28 16.32 7.51
N LEU A 498 8.75 15.66 8.56
CA LEU A 498 7.84 15.10 9.56
C LEU A 498 6.98 16.22 10.17
N ASN A 499 5.66 16.03 10.15
CA ASN A 499 4.72 16.95 10.76
C ASN A 499 4.99 17.02 12.27
N GLU A 500 5.09 18.24 12.83
CA GLU A 500 5.38 18.47 14.26
C GLU A 500 4.35 17.78 15.17
N ALA A 501 3.10 17.63 14.72
CA ALA A 501 2.06 16.89 15.44
C ALA A 501 2.33 15.38 15.58
N VAL A 502 3.26 14.83 14.79
CA VAL A 502 3.70 13.43 14.81
C VAL A 502 5.13 13.29 15.33
N GLN A 503 5.79 14.39 15.71
CA GLN A 503 7.08 14.29 16.38
C GLN A 503 6.90 13.66 17.77
N PRO A 504 7.82 12.77 18.19
CA PRO A 504 7.83 12.30 19.57
C PRO A 504 7.87 13.53 20.48
N PRO A 505 7.01 13.59 21.52
CA PRO A 505 6.93 14.76 22.38
C PRO A 505 8.31 15.10 22.90
N ARG A 506 8.66 16.40 22.88
CA ARG A 506 9.96 16.87 23.34
C ARG A 506 10.22 16.29 24.73
N LEU A 507 11.35 15.59 24.91
CA LEU A 507 11.73 15.04 26.19
C LEU A 507 12.08 16.19 27.14
N VAL A 508 11.08 16.70 27.85
CA VAL A 508 11.25 17.72 28.88
C VAL A 508 11.41 16.98 30.21
N VAL A 509 12.64 16.93 30.72
CA VAL A 509 12.94 16.44 32.06
C VAL A 509 13.02 17.66 33.00
N PRO A 510 12.31 17.68 34.15
CA PRO A 510 12.40 18.78 35.11
C PRO A 510 13.85 19.10 35.48
N SER A 511 14.19 20.38 35.54
CA SER A 511 15.55 20.80 35.92
C SER A 511 15.87 20.39 37.35
N SER A 512 17.03 19.79 37.57
CA SER A 512 17.58 19.52 38.89
C SER A 512 19.10 19.59 38.85
N SER A 513 19.72 20.01 39.95
CA SER A 513 21.17 19.96 40.19
C SER A 513 21.63 18.65 40.83
N SER A 514 20.69 17.84 41.34
CA SER A 514 20.98 16.54 41.96
C SER A 514 21.25 15.48 40.90
N THR A 515 22.06 14.47 41.24
CA THR A 515 22.37 13.36 40.34
C THR A 515 22.34 12.05 41.10
N ALA A 516 21.84 11.00 40.45
CA ALA A 516 21.89 9.64 40.97
C ALA A 516 23.13 8.91 40.44
N ILE A 517 23.73 8.08 41.28
CA ILE A 517 24.74 7.11 40.88
C ILE A 517 24.03 5.81 40.54
N VAL A 518 24.17 5.35 39.29
CA VAL A 518 23.62 4.07 38.83
C VAL A 518 24.76 3.07 38.71
N ARG A 519 24.68 1.97 39.46
CA ARG A 519 25.63 0.85 39.38
C ARG A 519 24.90 -0.37 38.85
N VAL A 520 25.45 -0.98 37.80
CA VAL A 520 24.96 -2.26 37.30
C VAL A 520 25.53 -3.38 38.16
N ILE A 521 24.66 -4.26 38.65
CA ILE A 521 25.04 -5.50 39.30
C ILE A 521 24.88 -6.60 38.27
N ASP A 522 25.99 -7.24 37.92
CA ASP A 522 26.02 -8.43 37.06
C ASP A 522 26.07 -9.69 37.94
N PRO A 523 24.94 -10.38 38.16
CA PRO A 523 24.94 -11.63 38.89
C PRO A 523 25.52 -12.78 38.06
N GLY A 524 25.94 -12.60 36.81
CA GLY A 524 26.37 -13.70 35.94
C GLY A 524 25.25 -14.69 35.60
N THR A 525 24.02 -14.36 35.99
CA THR A 525 22.81 -15.13 35.71
C THR A 525 22.38 -14.85 34.28
N THR A 526 22.24 -15.91 33.47
CA THR A 526 21.70 -15.81 32.11
C THR A 526 20.46 -16.68 31.97
N VAL A 527 19.52 -16.24 31.16
CA VAL A 527 18.33 -17.03 30.79
C VAL A 527 18.33 -17.30 29.30
N ASP A 528 18.13 -18.57 28.97
CA ASP A 528 17.96 -19.03 27.59
C ASP A 528 16.48 -19.07 27.26
N LEU A 529 16.08 -18.16 26.38
CA LEU A 529 14.71 -17.97 25.95
C LEU A 529 14.45 -18.67 24.61
N LYS A 530 13.24 -19.22 24.46
CA LYS A 530 12.73 -19.74 23.19
C LYS A 530 12.21 -18.57 22.33
N PRO A 531 12.87 -18.22 21.20
CA PRO A 531 12.54 -17.02 20.44
C PRO A 531 11.11 -16.99 19.88
N GLY A 532 10.55 -18.17 19.57
CA GLY A 532 9.16 -18.29 19.10
C GLY A 532 8.08 -17.88 20.10
N LEU A 533 8.42 -17.65 21.38
CA LEU A 533 7.51 -17.07 22.38
C LEU A 533 7.45 -15.54 22.32
N PHE A 534 8.47 -14.89 21.74
CA PHE A 534 8.63 -13.43 21.73
C PHE A 534 8.46 -12.84 20.33
N TRP A 535 8.79 -13.58 19.28
CA TRP A 535 8.70 -13.12 17.89
C TRP A 535 7.82 -14.02 17.03
N GLN A 536 6.93 -13.39 16.26
CA GLN A 536 6.15 -14.06 15.22
C GLN A 536 6.32 -13.33 13.87
N PRO A 537 6.68 -14.04 12.78
CA PRO A 537 7.01 -15.47 12.73
C PRO A 537 8.35 -15.80 13.41
N ALA A 538 8.52 -17.07 13.82
CA ALA A 538 9.82 -17.57 14.29
C ALA A 538 10.89 -17.32 13.20
N LEU A 539 12.06 -16.84 13.62
CA LEU A 539 13.17 -16.51 12.73
C LEU A 539 13.97 -17.78 12.44
N ASP A 540 14.03 -18.18 11.17
CA ASP A 540 14.78 -19.37 10.74
C ASP A 540 16.25 -19.27 11.16
N GLY A 541 16.74 -20.27 11.91
CA GLY A 541 18.12 -20.32 12.42
C GLY A 541 18.34 -19.63 13.77
N LEU A 542 17.31 -18.99 14.37
CA LEU A 542 17.37 -18.44 15.72
C LEU A 542 16.56 -19.31 16.68
N ASP A 543 17.15 -20.45 17.08
CA ASP A 543 16.49 -21.42 17.95
C ASP A 543 16.62 -21.09 19.45
N LYS A 544 17.54 -20.19 19.79
CA LYS A 544 17.90 -19.86 21.17
C LYS A 544 18.40 -18.42 21.27
N VAL A 545 17.91 -17.69 22.27
CA VAL A 545 18.43 -16.35 22.63
C VAL A 545 18.81 -16.38 24.11
N THR A 546 20.10 -16.16 24.39
CA THR A 546 20.62 -16.05 25.75
C THR A 546 20.67 -14.58 26.15
N VAL A 547 19.99 -14.21 27.23
CA VAL A 547 20.00 -12.84 27.76
C VAL A 547 20.53 -12.82 29.21
N PRO A 548 21.33 -11.80 29.58
CA PRO A 548 21.75 -11.60 30.96
C PRO A 548 20.61 -10.99 31.78
N THR A 549 20.62 -11.22 33.10
CA THR A 549 19.67 -10.61 34.04
C THR A 549 20.41 -9.60 34.93
N TYR A 550 20.46 -8.35 34.47
CA TYR A 550 21.12 -7.27 35.20
C TYR A 550 20.17 -6.63 36.21
N CYS A 551 20.71 -6.25 37.37
CA CYS A 551 20.01 -5.48 38.39
C CYS A 551 20.73 -4.14 38.59
N PHE A 552 20.04 -3.13 39.12
CA PHE A 552 20.65 -1.79 39.25
C PHE A 552 20.56 -1.29 40.69
N LEU A 553 21.70 -0.93 41.27
CA LEU A 553 21.78 -0.19 42.52
C LEU A 553 21.78 1.31 42.20
N ILE A 554 20.75 2.02 42.68
CA ILE A 554 20.55 3.44 42.41
C ILE A 554 20.72 4.20 43.72
N SER A 555 21.59 5.20 43.72
CA SER A 555 21.91 5.99 44.93
C SER A 555 21.73 7.48 44.67
N SER A 556 21.02 8.18 45.56
CA SER A 556 21.05 9.65 45.65
C SER A 556 21.44 10.06 47.06
N GLY A 557 22.64 10.64 47.21
CA GLY A 557 23.23 10.88 48.53
C GLY A 557 23.40 9.59 49.33
N GLU A 558 22.83 9.56 50.54
CA GLU A 558 22.86 8.41 51.47
C GLU A 558 21.66 7.45 51.29
N ARG A 559 20.78 7.69 50.31
CA ARG A 559 19.60 6.86 50.06
C ARG A 559 19.87 5.90 48.91
N HIS A 560 19.55 4.62 49.10
CA HIS A 560 19.91 3.56 48.17
C HIS A 560 18.72 2.63 47.89
N ILE A 561 18.42 2.39 46.62
CA ILE A 561 17.39 1.44 46.20
C ILE A 561 17.96 0.40 45.23
N MET A 562 17.35 -0.77 45.26
CA MET A 562 17.54 -1.79 44.23
C MET A 562 16.43 -1.69 43.20
N PHE A 563 16.78 -1.58 41.92
CA PHE A 563 15.85 -1.68 40.80
C PHE A 563 16.00 -3.07 40.19
N ASP A 564 14.99 -3.90 40.44
CA ASP A 564 14.94 -5.34 40.22
C ASP A 564 15.99 -6.16 40.99
N LEU A 565 15.71 -7.45 41.14
CA LEU A 565 16.54 -8.44 41.85
C LEU A 565 16.89 -9.67 40.98
N GLY A 566 16.52 -9.67 39.70
CA GLY A 566 16.86 -10.76 38.79
C GLY A 566 16.09 -12.05 39.08
N VAL A 567 16.69 -13.19 38.71
CA VAL A 567 16.16 -14.53 39.00
C VAL A 567 16.69 -15.04 40.33
N ARG A 568 15.80 -15.46 41.24
CA ARG A 568 16.22 -16.07 42.52
C ARG A 568 16.95 -17.42 42.32
N PRO A 569 17.97 -17.75 43.13
CA PRO A 569 18.71 -19.02 43.04
C PRO A 569 17.83 -20.26 43.12
N ASP A 570 16.81 -20.21 43.96
CA ASP A 570 15.84 -21.27 44.24
C ASP A 570 14.52 -20.99 43.52
N TRP A 571 14.55 -20.59 42.25
CA TRP A 571 13.36 -20.23 41.46
C TRP A 571 12.29 -21.33 41.42
N GLN A 572 12.64 -22.58 41.73
CA GLN A 572 11.69 -23.68 41.88
C GLN A 572 10.71 -23.47 43.04
N ASN A 573 11.05 -22.60 44.00
CA ASN A 573 10.22 -22.18 45.14
C ASN A 573 9.35 -20.95 44.83
N LEU A 574 9.40 -20.41 43.60
CA LEU A 574 8.40 -19.43 43.16
C LEU A 574 7.00 -20.04 43.20
N ALA A 575 5.99 -19.17 43.09
CA ALA A 575 4.61 -19.62 42.98
C ALA A 575 4.49 -20.68 41.86
N PRO A 576 3.68 -21.75 42.04
CA PRO A 576 3.66 -22.89 41.13
C PRO A 576 3.51 -22.53 39.65
N ALA A 577 2.70 -21.52 39.34
CA ALA A 577 2.50 -21.03 37.98
C ALA A 577 3.79 -20.43 37.36
N ALA A 578 4.55 -19.66 38.14
CA ALA A 578 5.81 -19.05 37.69
C ALA A 578 6.92 -20.11 37.54
N ALA A 579 7.05 -21.02 38.51
CA ALA A 579 8.03 -22.11 38.44
C ALA A 579 7.77 -23.01 37.22
N GLU A 580 6.50 -23.33 36.92
CA GLU A 580 6.14 -24.15 35.77
C GLU A 580 6.38 -23.44 34.43
N LEU A 581 6.13 -22.13 34.37
CA LEU A 581 6.48 -21.32 33.20
C LEU A 581 7.98 -21.41 32.91
N ILE A 582 8.83 -21.26 33.92
CA ILE A 582 10.29 -21.37 33.76
C ILE A 582 10.64 -22.77 33.25
N ARG A 583 10.15 -23.85 33.87
CA ARG A 583 10.45 -25.23 33.46
C ARG A 583 10.12 -25.51 31.98
N THR A 584 9.04 -24.93 31.48
CA THR A 584 8.54 -25.22 30.14
C THR A 584 9.17 -24.34 29.06
N THR A 585 9.59 -23.12 29.42
CA THR A 585 9.98 -22.08 28.45
C THR A 585 11.44 -21.66 28.50
N THR A 586 12.12 -21.84 29.63
CA THR A 586 13.39 -21.15 29.91
C THR A 586 14.43 -22.08 30.52
N THR A 587 15.71 -21.89 30.19
CA THR A 587 16.83 -22.48 30.97
C THR A 587 17.53 -21.37 31.74
N VAL A 588 17.54 -21.47 33.07
CA VAL A 588 18.21 -20.51 33.96
C VAL A 588 19.61 -21.03 34.30
N CYS A 589 20.63 -20.22 34.04
CA CYS A 589 22.02 -20.57 34.29
C CYS A 589 22.61 -19.65 35.37
N ASN A 590 23.28 -20.25 36.37
CA ASN A 590 23.99 -19.56 37.46
C ASN A 590 23.18 -18.50 38.22
N PRO A 591 21.93 -18.77 38.64
CA PRO A 591 21.16 -17.77 39.39
C PRO A 591 21.83 -17.47 40.74
N ARG A 592 22.01 -16.18 41.06
CA ARG A 592 22.64 -15.70 42.30
C ARG A 592 21.74 -14.74 43.06
N ASN A 593 21.86 -14.73 44.38
CA ASN A 593 21.11 -13.83 45.25
C ASN A 593 21.75 -12.44 45.28
N ILE A 594 20.97 -11.40 45.05
CA ILE A 594 21.49 -10.02 44.95
C ILE A 594 21.91 -9.45 46.31
N ALA A 595 21.21 -9.77 47.40
CA ALA A 595 21.61 -9.34 48.74
C ALA A 595 22.98 -9.92 49.11
N GLU A 596 23.21 -11.20 48.80
CA GLU A 596 24.52 -11.85 48.99
C GLU A 596 25.63 -11.18 48.17
N ILE A 597 25.35 -10.82 46.91
CA ILE A 597 26.32 -10.10 46.06
C ILE A 597 26.67 -8.75 46.67
N LEU A 598 25.68 -7.97 47.12
CA LEU A 598 25.88 -6.68 47.79
C LEU A 598 26.73 -6.83 49.07
N ASP A 599 26.53 -7.92 49.81
CA ASP A 599 27.18 -8.13 51.10
C ASP A 599 28.61 -8.67 50.99
N THR A 600 28.90 -9.43 49.94
CA THR A 600 30.19 -10.09 49.73
C THR A 600 31.11 -9.35 48.76
N THR A 601 30.56 -8.53 47.86
CA THR A 601 31.35 -7.81 46.85
C THR A 601 31.68 -6.40 47.32
N PRO A 602 32.97 -6.02 47.44
CA PRO A 602 33.34 -4.63 47.74
C PRO A 602 32.86 -3.68 46.65
N ILE A 603 32.15 -2.62 47.04
CA ILE A 603 31.76 -1.53 46.14
C ILE A 603 32.82 -0.44 46.26
N PRO A 604 33.47 -0.01 45.16
CA PRO A 604 34.46 1.06 45.22
C PRO A 604 33.88 2.32 45.88
N ASP A 605 34.65 2.89 46.81
CA ASP A 605 34.35 4.13 47.53
C ASP A 605 32.99 4.13 48.24
N SER A 606 32.53 2.96 48.70
CA SER A 606 31.21 2.78 49.31
C SER A 606 31.18 1.58 50.26
N ASP A 607 30.46 1.73 51.37
CA ASP A 607 30.18 0.66 52.34
C ASP A 607 28.73 0.14 52.22
N ILE A 608 28.07 0.40 51.08
CA ILE A 608 26.70 -0.06 50.83
C ILE A 608 26.65 -1.60 50.91
N ARG A 609 25.65 -2.07 51.64
CA ARG A 609 25.30 -3.47 51.92
C ARG A 609 23.80 -3.63 51.77
N SER A 610 23.30 -4.86 51.74
CA SER A 610 21.85 -5.15 51.70
C SER A 610 21.09 -4.40 52.80
N THR A 611 21.73 -4.19 53.96
CA THR A 611 21.18 -3.47 55.12
C THR A 611 21.00 -1.97 54.95
N LYS A 612 21.64 -1.35 53.95
CA LYS A 612 21.50 0.08 53.64
C LYS A 612 20.51 0.37 52.50
N VAL A 613 19.92 -0.67 51.91
CA VAL A 613 18.91 -0.52 50.86
C VAL A 613 17.57 -0.18 51.51
N GLU A 614 17.01 0.99 51.20
CA GLU A 614 15.72 1.43 51.77
C GLU A 614 14.52 0.80 51.06
N ALA A 615 14.67 0.45 49.78
CA ALA A 615 13.61 -0.14 48.99
C ALA A 615 14.11 -1.02 47.83
N ILE A 616 13.28 -2.01 47.49
CA ILE A 616 13.37 -2.78 46.26
C ILE A 616 12.24 -2.31 45.34
N VAL A 617 12.57 -1.80 44.17
CA VAL A 617 11.62 -1.48 43.12
C VAL A 617 11.50 -2.68 42.19
N TRP A 618 10.32 -3.26 42.09
CA TRP A 618 9.99 -4.16 41.00
C TRP A 618 9.51 -3.34 39.81
N SER A 619 10.23 -3.44 38.70
CA SER A 619 9.75 -2.90 37.43
C SER A 619 8.45 -3.57 37.01
N HIS A 620 8.31 -4.88 37.27
CA HIS A 620 7.09 -5.67 37.14
C HIS A 620 7.25 -7.06 37.79
N ASP A 621 6.19 -7.87 37.82
CA ASP A 621 6.05 -9.14 38.55
C ASP A 621 6.59 -10.40 37.83
N HIS A 622 7.56 -10.23 36.93
CA HIS A 622 8.16 -11.36 36.22
C HIS A 622 9.30 -12.03 37.01
N PHE A 623 9.45 -13.34 36.82
CA PHE A 623 10.38 -14.18 37.57
C PHE A 623 11.85 -13.77 37.45
N ASP A 624 12.22 -13.07 36.37
CA ASP A 624 13.54 -12.55 36.07
C ASP A 624 13.78 -11.12 36.56
N HIS A 625 12.81 -10.55 37.30
CA HIS A 625 12.91 -9.23 37.91
C HIS A 625 12.71 -9.26 39.43
N ILE A 626 11.89 -10.18 39.95
CA ILE A 626 11.43 -10.14 41.35
C ILE A 626 12.44 -10.62 42.39
N GLY A 627 13.34 -11.53 42.03
CA GLY A 627 14.30 -12.17 42.94
C GLY A 627 13.69 -12.73 44.23
N ASP A 628 14.39 -12.57 45.36
CA ASP A 628 13.91 -12.94 46.69
C ASP A 628 14.04 -11.76 47.67
N PRO A 629 12.97 -10.94 47.83
CA PRO A 629 12.96 -9.82 48.77
C PRO A 629 13.16 -10.24 50.24
N SER A 630 12.95 -11.51 50.60
CA SER A 630 13.15 -12.00 51.98
C SER A 630 14.60 -11.99 52.44
N THR A 631 15.53 -11.88 51.50
CA THR A 631 16.96 -11.79 51.79
C THR A 631 17.42 -10.38 52.18
N PHE A 632 16.56 -9.38 52.06
CA PHE A 632 16.78 -8.04 52.58
C PHE A 632 16.12 -7.84 53.95
N PRO A 633 16.61 -6.92 54.80
CA PRO A 633 15.99 -6.68 56.09
C PRO A 633 14.51 -6.26 55.98
N PRO A 634 13.67 -6.56 56.99
CA PRO A 634 12.26 -6.16 56.99
C PRO A 634 12.01 -4.65 56.87
N SER A 635 13.01 -3.82 57.15
CA SER A 635 12.97 -2.37 56.96
C SER A 635 13.04 -1.93 55.49
N THR A 636 13.30 -2.85 54.56
CA THR A 636 13.37 -2.58 53.12
C THR A 636 11.97 -2.61 52.53
N ASP A 637 11.49 -1.47 52.04
CA ASP A 637 10.17 -1.35 51.40
C ASP A 637 10.16 -2.13 50.07
N LEU A 638 9.00 -2.71 49.70
CA LEU A 638 8.78 -3.23 48.35
C LEU A 638 7.95 -2.21 47.57
N VAL A 639 8.51 -1.66 46.50
CA VAL A 639 7.90 -0.65 45.64
C VAL A 639 7.43 -1.28 44.34
N VAL A 640 6.15 -1.09 44.01
CA VAL A 640 5.50 -1.68 42.83
C VAL A 640 4.69 -0.64 42.08
N GLY A 641 4.43 -0.88 40.79
CA GLY A 641 3.59 0.00 40.00
C GLY A 641 2.08 -0.22 40.21
N PRO A 642 1.25 0.66 39.65
CA PRO A 642 -0.19 0.66 39.86
C PRO A 642 -0.87 -0.67 39.50
N GLY A 643 -1.75 -1.14 40.38
CA GLY A 643 -2.57 -2.34 40.21
C GLY A 643 -1.87 -3.62 40.65
N LEU A 644 -0.55 -3.62 40.88
CA LEU A 644 0.17 -4.83 41.26
C LEU A 644 -0.08 -5.22 42.73
N ARG A 645 -0.53 -4.28 43.57
CA ARG A 645 -0.90 -4.60 44.96
C ARG A 645 -1.98 -5.68 45.06
N ASP A 646 -2.88 -5.75 44.08
CA ASP A 646 -3.96 -6.73 44.02
C ASP A 646 -3.48 -8.16 43.70
N ALA A 647 -2.19 -8.34 43.40
CA ALA A 647 -1.57 -9.65 43.26
C ALA A 647 -1.45 -10.39 44.61
N TRP A 648 -1.56 -9.68 45.73
CA TRP A 648 -1.57 -10.26 47.08
C TRP A 648 -2.99 -10.40 47.65
N PRO A 649 -3.27 -11.44 48.48
CA PRO A 649 -2.32 -12.44 48.97
C PRO A 649 -1.78 -13.34 47.86
N GLY A 650 -0.49 -13.67 47.96
CA GLY A 650 0.25 -14.49 47.00
C GLY A 650 0.21 -15.96 47.37
N TYR A 651 1.03 -16.80 46.74
CA TYR A 651 1.18 -18.19 47.15
C TYR A 651 1.92 -18.29 48.50
N PRO A 652 1.50 -19.15 49.45
CA PRO A 652 0.47 -20.19 49.33
C PRO A 652 -0.97 -19.78 49.63
N SER A 653 -1.22 -18.58 50.18
CA SER A 653 -2.60 -18.13 50.50
C SER A 653 -3.52 -18.05 49.28
N ASN A 654 -2.95 -17.79 48.11
CA ASN A 654 -3.60 -17.84 46.81
C ASN A 654 -2.92 -18.90 45.91
N PRO A 655 -3.50 -20.09 45.73
CA PRO A 655 -2.91 -21.19 44.94
C PRO A 655 -2.67 -20.87 43.46
N THR A 656 -3.37 -19.88 42.90
CA THR A 656 -3.21 -19.44 41.50
C THR A 656 -2.41 -18.14 41.37
N GLY A 657 -1.94 -17.59 42.49
CA GLY A 657 -1.10 -16.39 42.53
C GLY A 657 0.22 -16.61 41.79
N ARG A 658 0.80 -15.52 41.29
CA ARG A 658 2.12 -15.50 40.62
C ARG A 658 3.25 -14.98 41.52
N VAL A 659 2.89 -14.19 42.53
CA VAL A 659 3.77 -13.70 43.60
C VAL A 659 3.65 -14.57 44.85
N LEU A 660 4.57 -14.44 45.80
CA LEU A 660 4.57 -15.14 47.08
C LEU A 660 4.08 -14.24 48.22
N ASP A 661 3.44 -14.82 49.24
CA ASP A 661 3.13 -14.10 50.48
C ASP A 661 4.40 -13.60 51.20
N SER A 662 5.49 -14.37 51.09
CA SER A 662 6.80 -14.02 51.65
C SER A 662 7.43 -12.79 51.02
N ASP A 663 6.99 -12.39 49.82
CA ASP A 663 7.53 -11.22 49.11
C ASP A 663 7.18 -9.91 49.82
N ILE A 664 6.10 -9.89 50.62
CA ILE A 664 5.68 -8.72 51.41
C ILE A 664 5.70 -8.98 52.92
N GLN A 665 6.03 -10.19 53.35
CA GLN A 665 5.99 -10.55 54.76
C GLN A 665 6.95 -9.70 55.60
N GLY A 666 6.40 -8.97 56.57
CA GLY A 666 7.16 -8.15 57.50
C GLY A 666 7.72 -6.85 56.90
N ARG A 667 7.39 -6.51 55.65
CA ARG A 667 7.82 -5.27 54.99
C ARG A 667 6.64 -4.46 54.48
N ARG A 668 6.87 -3.17 54.23
CA ARG A 668 5.83 -2.27 53.71
C ARG A 668 5.76 -2.38 52.19
N LEU A 669 4.55 -2.62 51.66
CA LEU A 669 4.25 -2.61 50.23
C LEU A 669 3.82 -1.20 49.77
N CYS A 670 4.65 -0.56 48.97
CA CYS A 670 4.49 0.78 48.45
C CYS A 670 4.07 0.74 46.97
N GLU A 671 2.77 0.88 46.69
CA GLU A 671 2.27 1.00 45.33
C GLU A 671 2.33 2.47 44.86
N ILE A 672 3.00 2.71 43.74
CA ILE A 672 3.10 4.04 43.14
C ILE A 672 1.76 4.42 42.51
N SER A 673 1.32 5.64 42.79
CA SER A 673 0.11 6.23 42.20
C SER A 673 0.50 7.47 41.40
N PHE A 674 0.58 7.32 40.09
CA PHE A 674 0.95 8.40 39.19
C PHE A 674 -0.11 9.51 39.13
N ASP A 675 -1.39 9.18 39.36
CA ASP A 675 -2.50 10.16 39.33
C ASP A 675 -2.42 11.24 40.41
N LYS A 676 -1.68 10.98 41.50
CA LYS A 676 -1.55 11.90 42.64
C LYS A 676 -0.50 12.98 42.43
N THR A 677 0.34 12.85 41.41
CA THR A 677 1.41 13.79 41.09
C THR A 677 1.34 14.16 39.61
N PRO A 678 1.07 15.42 39.22
CA PRO A 678 0.94 15.83 37.81
C PRO A 678 2.29 15.93 37.09
N LEU A 679 3.28 15.11 37.48
CA LEU A 679 4.63 15.13 36.96
C LEU A 679 4.69 14.24 35.71
N LYS A 680 5.23 14.80 34.62
CA LYS A 680 5.47 14.07 33.37
C LYS A 680 6.92 14.23 32.93
N VAL A 681 7.46 13.18 32.32
CA VAL A 681 8.72 13.22 31.56
C VAL A 681 8.44 12.74 30.14
N GLY A 682 8.49 13.67 29.19
CA GLY A 682 7.94 13.42 27.85
C GLY A 682 6.44 13.13 27.93
N SER A 683 5.98 12.01 27.34
CA SER A 683 4.59 11.55 27.44
C SER A 683 4.28 10.70 28.68
N PHE A 684 5.32 10.26 29.41
CA PHE A 684 5.16 9.31 30.51
C PHE A 684 4.78 10.03 31.80
N ASP A 685 3.78 9.49 32.51
CA ASP A 685 3.55 9.88 33.90
C ASP A 685 4.75 9.44 34.74
N ALA A 686 5.21 10.34 35.60
CA ALA A 686 6.45 10.18 36.32
C ALA A 686 6.26 10.38 37.82
N PHE A 687 7.07 9.68 38.61
CA PHE A 687 7.14 9.81 40.05
C PHE A 687 8.60 10.02 40.44
N ASP A 688 8.91 11.16 41.05
CA ASP A 688 10.25 11.45 41.56
C ASP A 688 10.46 10.70 42.88
N TYR A 689 11.23 9.62 42.84
CA TYR A 689 11.35 8.71 43.96
C TYR A 689 12.13 9.31 45.13
N PHE A 690 13.23 10.03 44.83
CA PHE A 690 14.03 10.70 45.86
C PHE A 690 13.47 12.08 46.22
N GLY A 691 12.66 12.68 45.35
CA GLY A 691 12.07 14.00 45.54
C GLY A 691 13.04 15.15 45.21
N ASP A 692 14.19 14.84 44.61
CA ASP A 692 15.27 15.77 44.29
C ASP A 692 15.53 15.88 42.77
N GLY A 693 14.75 15.18 41.94
CA GLY A 693 14.89 15.14 40.49
C GLY A 693 16.06 14.32 39.96
N SER A 694 16.68 13.48 40.80
CA SER A 694 17.79 12.60 40.43
C SER A 694 17.33 11.26 39.84
N PHE A 695 16.15 10.76 40.21
CA PHE A 695 15.62 9.49 39.73
C PHE A 695 14.08 9.48 39.66
N TYR A 696 13.55 9.12 38.49
CA TYR A 696 12.12 9.03 38.23
C TYR A 696 11.72 7.60 37.92
N LEU A 697 10.59 7.17 38.49
CA LEU A 697 9.83 6.02 38.02
C LEU A 697 8.84 6.50 36.96
N LEU A 698 8.77 5.81 35.83
CA LEU A 698 7.90 6.15 34.70
C LEU A 698 6.84 5.06 34.51
N SER A 699 5.58 5.46 34.34
CA SER A 699 4.49 4.53 33.99
C SER A 699 4.67 4.02 32.57
N ALA A 700 4.90 2.71 32.40
CA ALA A 700 5.18 2.09 31.11
C ALA A 700 4.26 0.87 30.83
N PRO A 701 2.93 1.07 30.78
CA PRO A 701 1.98 -0.02 30.64
C PRO A 701 2.10 -0.73 29.28
N GLY A 702 1.75 -2.03 29.25
CA GLY A 702 1.64 -2.81 28.00
C GLY A 702 2.32 -4.19 28.05
N HIS A 703 3.28 -4.39 28.96
CA HIS A 703 4.00 -5.66 29.13
C HIS A 703 3.44 -6.51 30.29
N SER A 704 3.37 -5.93 31.49
CA SER A 704 2.70 -6.51 32.67
C SER A 704 1.93 -5.44 33.46
N ILE A 705 1.09 -5.87 34.39
CA ILE A 705 0.38 -5.00 35.33
C ILE A 705 1.41 -4.21 36.14
N GLY A 706 1.19 -2.91 36.27
CA GLY A 706 2.07 -2.04 37.05
C GLY A 706 3.48 -1.91 36.47
N HIS A 707 3.70 -2.19 35.18
CA HIS A 707 5.04 -2.08 34.60
C HIS A 707 5.58 -0.64 34.66
N MET A 708 6.80 -0.49 35.19
CA MET A 708 7.51 0.77 35.38
C MET A 708 8.92 0.73 34.80
N CYS A 709 9.39 1.86 34.29
CA CYS A 709 10.78 2.06 33.90
C CYS A 709 11.47 3.09 34.81
N GLY A 710 12.78 2.97 34.98
CA GLY A 710 13.60 3.94 35.72
C GLY A 710 14.29 4.94 34.79
N LEU A 711 14.26 6.23 35.13
CA LEU A 711 15.03 7.28 34.48
C LEU A 711 15.92 8.00 35.51
N ALA A 712 17.23 7.83 35.39
CA ALA A 712 18.22 8.43 36.28
C ALA A 712 18.93 9.61 35.62
N ARG A 713 19.09 10.71 36.37
CA ARG A 713 19.94 11.84 36.02
C ARG A 713 21.34 11.59 36.58
N THR A 714 22.30 11.25 35.72
CA THR A 714 23.67 10.93 36.14
C THR A 714 24.64 12.11 36.01
N SER A 715 24.25 13.20 35.32
CA SER A 715 25.00 14.45 35.25
C SER A 715 24.11 15.68 35.46
N ALA A 716 24.65 16.69 36.15
CA ALA A 716 23.95 17.97 36.37
C ALA A 716 24.03 18.90 35.14
N ARG A 717 25.01 18.69 34.26
CA ARG A 717 25.11 19.37 32.97
C ARG A 717 24.57 18.45 31.88
N LEU A 718 23.59 18.95 31.13
CA LEU A 718 23.20 18.36 29.87
C LEU A 718 24.42 18.45 28.92
N PRO A 719 24.74 17.41 28.14
CA PRO A 719 25.74 17.54 27.09
C PRO A 719 25.29 18.64 26.12
N ASP A 720 26.22 19.53 25.75
CA ASP A 720 26.01 20.57 24.73
C ASP A 720 25.63 19.97 23.37
#